data_AF-A0A7J6CNQ2-F1
#
_entry.id   AF-A0A7J6CNQ2-F1
#
_cell.length_a   1.000
_cell.length_b   1.000
_cell.length_c   1.000
_cell.angle_alpha   90.00
_cell.angle_beta   90.00
_cell.angle_gamma   90.00
#
_symmetry.space_group_name_H-M   'P 1'
#
loop_
_entity.id
_entity.type
_entity.pdbx_description
1 polymer ?
#
loop_
_entity_poly.entity_id
_entity_poly.type
_entity_poly.pdbx_seq_one_letter_code
_entity_poly.pdbx_strand_id
1 'polypeptide(L)'
;MYASYSGDDLGSPSLHLRPSTVEENQASGVYNTHSKRKSGETEALDELSAAWRPKKEDGSADWCSSTSLAPRLAWIRPLAAPVNFSRMADSASLQFVSPYAFEAMQKVDVARLAALSDPELRLLLPCLVRMALCAPADQSNTWAQDKKLILRLLSGVEAVNSIVALLSVDFHALEQDARKEQQLRHKAGGSNGESILVSQLQHGLTLEFEHSDPLRRLRLALSELLAIMNKVADSNGEFFLKSSELFESPVYLEEVADVLCILQAELPSLLPIIEVAEALLHVRNGEWFLCLLVANVPDSFSEVCRGLIKNGERQDEESMGGRRRTEALRQLCQMNPSQALNIRAMVVEECHLPGLGVALTLDYKPDMADEAVSPLVSYVSGLLLGTNAKVRTWFSMFIRNGQQRKRESSSVLWQMRRQLLLELVAILPRSRSTHVPNDSDMDSESSSGYSGLREEHVVKASALLRLYCALMGIAGLRPTDEEAEQLLQLMTSRPPATPAGVRFVSLSFCKLLAFPTLVSTPEQEQLMVMWLSWMIKEEEYFESAAGVSASFGEMLLLVAMYFHSNQLSAIIELVCSTLGMKIAIKPSSLSKMKTIFTQEIFTEQVVTAHAVRVAVTNNLSANITGFLPIHCIYQLLRSRAFTKHKVSIKDWIFRQLCETTTPLHTQLLPLIDVYINSILTPASKTNPEATNQPITEQEILNVFQGLAGGDGGKVRSRYTITTQLLILYYILSYEEALLANTKTLALMQKKPKSYSPALMDQIPIKHLIRQAQGLQQELGGLHSALLRLLATNYPHLCMVEDWISEEEVTGTLPLLRKMLLTSSTCKYSQTQLREAFQNVLSGGPRLLRILEHLTLLSAGDLIPYAEALTASMGLLLEDGVSRRILQTVNKLWMVLNTVMPRKLWVMTVNALQPSVKLLRQQKYTQNDLMVDPLIVLRCDSRIFRCPPLMDVTLHMLNGYLLASKAYLNAHLKETAEFERQAQTVSNLGLSGQPDTPEVTREELKNALLAAQDSAAVQILLEVQCLICCLLHQMFIADPNIAKLVHFQGYPQALLPLTVAGIPSMHICLDFIPELLAQPQLEKQIFAIQLLSHLCTQYALPKSLSVARLAISVMGTLLTVLTRAKRFAFFMPTLPCLVSFCKAFPPLFDDAMSLLVQVGQVSAADVTTKARDIDPLIARLQYLRQKPQEIPLSESKYSLCKRSAEELGGADPDVQLCYQIEATFMDIISSSTQAL
;
A
#
# COMPACT_ATOMS: atom_id res chain seq x y z
N MET A 1 1.68 47.91 11.62
CA MET A 1 1.41 48.00 13.06
C MET A 1 2.57 47.35 13.78
N TYR A 2 3.07 48.05 14.79
CA TYR A 2 4.31 47.84 15.55
C TYR A 2 4.24 46.68 16.55
N ALA A 3 5.45 46.27 17.00
CA ALA A 3 5.86 45.51 18.19
C ALA A 3 6.36 44.08 17.87
N SER A 4 7.66 43.74 17.78
CA SER A 4 8.85 43.94 18.63
C SER A 4 8.76 43.34 20.03
N TYR A 5 9.43 42.20 20.27
CA TYR A 5 10.31 41.97 21.43
C TYR A 5 11.31 40.84 21.13
N SER A 6 12.50 41.03 21.66
CA SER A 6 13.80 40.44 21.35
C SER A 6 14.43 39.72 22.55
N GLY A 7 15.41 38.87 22.27
CA GLY A 7 16.46 38.38 23.19
C GLY A 7 16.14 37.08 23.93
N ASP A 8 17.07 36.18 24.25
CA ASP A 8 18.42 35.84 23.80
C ASP A 8 18.85 34.60 24.63
N ASP A 9 19.97 33.97 24.26
CA ASP A 9 20.86 33.10 25.08
C ASP A 9 20.60 31.58 25.24
N LEU A 10 21.40 30.84 24.45
CA LEU A 10 22.45 29.88 24.85
C LEU A 10 22.17 28.84 25.96
N GLY A 11 22.35 27.56 25.60
CA GLY A 11 22.82 26.55 26.57
C GLY A 11 22.35 25.11 26.31
N SER A 12 23.09 24.35 25.51
CA SER A 12 23.17 22.89 25.67
C SER A 12 24.03 22.57 26.90
N PRO A 13 23.68 21.53 27.70
CA PRO A 13 24.39 20.27 27.51
C PRO A 13 23.54 19.00 27.72
N SER A 14 24.08 17.91 27.16
CA SER A 14 23.74 16.51 27.32
C SER A 14 23.79 15.98 28.75
N LEU A 15 22.90 15.05 29.13
CA LEU A 15 23.23 13.67 29.59
C LEU A 15 22.01 12.96 30.23
N HIS A 16 21.86 11.69 29.83
CA HIS A 16 21.27 10.52 30.49
C HIS A 16 20.11 10.68 31.50
N LEU A 17 19.03 9.91 31.28
CA LEU A 17 18.59 8.84 32.20
C LEU A 17 17.51 7.93 31.61
N ARG A 18 17.54 6.69 32.06
CA ARG A 18 16.75 5.50 31.69
C ARG A 18 15.35 5.51 32.36
N PRO A 19 14.48 4.52 32.08
CA PRO A 19 13.02 4.67 32.07
C PRO A 19 12.38 4.45 33.45
N SER A 20 11.17 4.99 33.63
CA SER A 20 10.28 4.59 34.70
C SER A 20 8.88 4.31 34.14
N THR A 21 8.46 3.09 34.40
CA THR A 21 7.10 2.56 34.40
C THR A 21 6.25 3.27 35.46
N VAL A 22 5.03 3.71 35.14
CA VAL A 22 3.84 3.65 36.04
C VAL A 22 2.58 3.61 35.17
N GLU A 23 1.65 2.76 35.60
CA GLU A 23 0.33 2.45 35.09
C GLU A 23 -0.72 3.56 35.32
N GLU A 24 -1.93 3.27 34.83
CA GLU A 24 -3.26 3.74 35.27
C GLU A 24 -3.99 4.83 34.46
N ASN A 25 -4.93 4.29 33.65
CA ASN A 25 -6.38 4.50 33.68
C ASN A 25 -7.00 5.85 33.26
N GLN A 26 -7.73 5.71 32.14
CA GLN A 26 -9.16 5.99 31.94
C GLN A 26 -9.74 7.33 32.44
N ALA A 27 -10.31 8.10 31.50
CA ALA A 27 -11.72 8.47 31.53
C ALA A 27 -12.17 9.22 30.25
N SER A 28 -13.41 8.89 29.83
CA SER A 28 -14.41 9.72 29.11
C SER A 28 -13.98 10.45 27.83
N GLY A 29 -14.55 10.19 26.65
CA GLY A 29 -15.98 10.19 26.32
C GLY A 29 -16.30 11.47 25.56
N VAL A 30 -16.98 11.40 24.40
CA VAL A 30 -17.85 12.46 23.83
C VAL A 30 -18.57 11.96 22.57
N TYR A 31 -19.78 12.49 22.46
CA TYR A 31 -20.89 12.31 21.53
C TYR A 31 -20.66 12.57 20.03
N ASN A 32 -21.36 11.76 19.23
CA ASN A 32 -22.24 12.02 18.07
C ASN A 32 -21.82 12.85 16.82
N THR A 33 -21.97 12.13 15.70
CA THR A 33 -22.68 12.48 14.44
C THR A 33 -22.14 13.57 13.51
N HIS A 34 -21.62 13.18 12.34
CA HIS A 34 -22.42 13.18 11.10
C HIS A 34 -21.65 12.59 9.89
N SER A 35 -22.29 11.57 9.27
CA SER A 35 -22.47 11.38 7.83
C SER A 35 -21.27 11.57 6.88
N LYS A 36 -20.76 10.45 6.34
CA LYS A 36 -20.54 10.32 4.89
C LYS A 36 -20.65 8.87 4.43
N ARG A 37 -21.61 8.69 3.52
CA ARG A 37 -21.90 7.54 2.66
C ARG A 37 -20.63 6.95 2.03
N LYS A 38 -20.48 5.63 2.09
CA LYS A 38 -19.81 4.83 1.05
C LYS A 38 -20.78 3.76 0.57
N SER A 39 -21.28 4.00 -0.63
CA SER A 39 -22.00 3.08 -1.49
C SER A 39 -21.01 2.48 -2.49
N GLY A 40 -21.12 1.18 -2.73
CA GLY A 40 -20.60 0.52 -3.94
C GLY A 40 -19.49 -0.49 -3.70
N GLU A 41 -19.88 -1.71 -3.36
CA GLU A 41 -19.40 -2.98 -3.95
C GLU A 41 -20.23 -4.12 -3.35
N THR A 42 -21.45 -4.22 -3.87
CA THR A 42 -22.34 -5.38 -3.77
C THR A 42 -22.28 -6.05 -5.13
N GLU A 43 -21.72 -7.25 -5.22
CA GLU A 43 -22.17 -8.28 -6.15
C GLU A 43 -21.59 -9.65 -5.73
N ALA A 44 -22.48 -10.64 -5.68
CA ALA A 44 -22.27 -12.07 -5.50
C ALA A 44 -21.89 -12.59 -4.09
N LEU A 45 -22.82 -12.48 -3.13
CA LEU A 45 -23.00 -13.44 -2.04
C LEU A 45 -24.47 -13.45 -1.59
N ASP A 46 -25.38 -13.72 -2.53
CA ASP A 46 -26.74 -14.14 -2.22
C ASP A 46 -26.87 -15.62 -2.60
N GLU A 47 -26.84 -16.47 -1.58
CA GLU A 47 -27.72 -17.63 -1.37
C GLU A 47 -27.15 -18.48 -0.23
N LEU A 48 -28.03 -18.94 0.65
CA LEU A 48 -27.79 -19.80 1.83
C LEU A 48 -27.42 -19.09 3.15
N SER A 49 -28.30 -18.22 3.66
CA SER A 49 -28.53 -18.14 5.13
C SER A 49 -29.82 -17.40 5.54
N ALA A 50 -31.00 -17.90 5.19
CA ALA A 50 -32.21 -17.57 5.93
C ALA A 50 -33.35 -18.51 5.55
N ALA A 51 -33.85 -19.30 6.50
CA ALA A 51 -35.29 -19.56 6.68
C ALA A 51 -35.53 -20.72 7.65
N TRP A 52 -35.50 -20.51 8.97
CA TRP A 52 -36.30 -21.32 9.90
C TRP A 52 -36.67 -20.47 11.13
N ARG A 53 -37.79 -19.74 11.02
CA ARG A 53 -38.70 -19.40 12.14
C ARG A 53 -40.13 -19.52 11.60
N PRO A 54 -41.03 -20.29 12.24
CA PRO A 54 -42.37 -20.49 11.72
C PRO A 54 -43.29 -19.34 12.17
N LYS A 55 -44.10 -18.82 11.25
CA LYS A 55 -45.33 -18.06 11.56
C LYS A 55 -46.53 -18.90 11.14
N LYS A 56 -47.50 -18.98 12.06
CA LYS A 56 -48.88 -19.44 11.88
C LYS A 56 -49.56 -18.68 10.74
N GLU A 57 -50.42 -19.36 9.97
CA GLU A 57 -51.81 -18.98 9.72
C GLU A 57 -52.55 -20.03 8.86
N ASP A 58 -53.88 -19.98 9.00
CA ASP A 58 -54.92 -20.93 8.63
C ASP A 58 -55.24 -21.04 7.12
N GLY A 59 -56.01 -22.07 6.75
CA GLY A 59 -57.01 -21.95 5.68
C GLY A 59 -57.05 -22.99 4.56
N SER A 60 -57.99 -23.92 4.70
CA SER A 60 -58.84 -24.57 3.66
C SER A 60 -58.25 -25.25 2.41
N ALA A 61 -58.47 -26.57 2.38
CA ALA A 61 -59.03 -27.40 1.30
C ALA A 61 -58.95 -26.91 -0.17
N ASP A 62 -58.40 -27.76 -1.05
CA ASP A 62 -59.23 -28.43 -2.06
C ASP A 62 -58.54 -29.66 -2.66
N TRP A 63 -59.36 -30.67 -2.94
CA TRP A 63 -59.02 -31.95 -3.54
C TRP A 63 -58.78 -31.81 -5.05
N CYS A 64 -57.77 -32.49 -5.61
CA CYS A 64 -57.97 -33.25 -6.84
C CYS A 64 -56.88 -34.30 -7.10
N SER A 65 -57.35 -35.49 -7.37
CA SER A 65 -56.68 -36.75 -7.69
C SER A 65 -55.94 -36.78 -9.04
N SER A 66 -54.79 -37.45 -9.10
CA SER A 66 -54.43 -38.27 -10.27
C SER A 66 -53.38 -39.34 -9.92
N THR A 67 -53.86 -40.57 -9.84
CA THR A 67 -53.15 -41.86 -9.87
C THR A 67 -52.29 -42.06 -11.13
N SER A 68 -51.06 -42.58 -10.98
CA SER A 68 -50.53 -43.60 -11.89
C SER A 68 -49.31 -44.36 -11.33
N LEU A 69 -49.55 -45.65 -11.05
CA LEU A 69 -48.72 -46.81 -11.42
C LEU A 69 -47.24 -46.87 -10.99
N ALA A 70 -47.02 -47.59 -9.88
CA ALA A 70 -45.79 -48.33 -9.59
C ALA A 70 -45.88 -49.77 -10.14
N PRO A 71 -44.79 -50.36 -10.66
CA PRO A 71 -44.62 -51.80 -10.67
C PRO A 71 -43.67 -52.25 -9.55
N ARG A 72 -44.14 -53.26 -8.80
CA ARG A 72 -43.39 -54.06 -7.82
C ARG A 72 -42.35 -54.94 -8.53
N LEU A 73 -41.09 -54.92 -8.07
CA LEU A 73 -40.07 -55.98 -8.16
C LEU A 73 -38.92 -55.50 -7.24
N ALA A 74 -38.21 -56.27 -6.43
CA ALA A 74 -38.33 -57.60 -5.87
C ALA A 74 -37.41 -57.56 -4.63
N TRP A 75 -37.82 -58.18 -3.54
CA TRP A 75 -37.05 -58.22 -2.29
C TRP A 75 -35.79 -59.07 -2.49
N ILE A 76 -34.62 -58.43 -2.49
CA ILE A 76 -33.34 -59.10 -2.22
C ILE A 76 -32.71 -58.39 -1.03
N ARG A 77 -32.82 -59.03 0.14
CA ARG A 77 -32.10 -58.67 1.37
C ARG A 77 -30.59 -58.78 1.13
N PRO A 78 -29.78 -57.78 1.52
CA PRO A 78 -28.43 -58.02 2.00
C PRO A 78 -28.45 -57.99 3.54
N LEU A 79 -27.98 -59.08 4.13
CA LEU A 79 -27.69 -59.18 5.55
C LEU A 79 -26.68 -58.11 5.97
N ALA A 80 -27.12 -57.10 6.71
CA ALA A 80 -26.27 -56.26 7.54
C ALA A 80 -26.86 -56.26 8.94
N ALA A 81 -26.34 -57.16 9.78
CA ALA A 81 -26.71 -57.27 11.18
C ALA A 81 -26.37 -55.96 11.92
N PRO A 82 -27.30 -55.35 12.66
CA PRO A 82 -26.93 -54.33 13.64
C PRO A 82 -26.10 -55.02 14.73
N VAL A 83 -24.89 -54.51 14.95
CA VAL A 83 -24.04 -54.90 16.07
C VAL A 83 -24.71 -54.38 17.35
N ASN A 84 -25.55 -55.23 17.95
CA ASN A 84 -25.98 -55.05 19.33
C ASN A 84 -24.74 -55.17 20.22
N PHE A 85 -24.41 -54.10 20.94
CA PHE A 85 -23.56 -54.19 22.12
C PHE A 85 -24.35 -54.89 23.23
N SER A 86 -24.39 -56.22 23.18
CA SER A 86 -24.83 -57.07 24.28
C SER A 86 -23.60 -57.67 24.94
N ARG A 87 -23.23 -57.18 26.12
CA ARG A 87 -22.45 -57.84 27.20
C ARG A 87 -22.31 -56.81 28.33
N MET A 88 -22.71 -57.01 29.58
CA MET A 88 -23.18 -58.17 30.35
C MET A 88 -24.06 -57.61 31.48
N ALA A 89 -25.29 -58.11 31.62
CA ALA A 89 -25.98 -58.33 32.90
C ALA A 89 -27.37 -58.89 32.57
N ASP A 90 -27.62 -60.15 32.95
CA ASP A 90 -28.97 -60.68 33.04
C ASP A 90 -29.79 -59.79 33.98
N SER A 91 -30.67 -58.96 33.41
CA SER A 91 -31.72 -58.22 34.11
C SER A 91 -32.82 -57.93 33.09
N ALA A 92 -34.07 -58.12 33.48
CA ALA A 92 -35.24 -57.93 32.61
C ALA A 92 -35.16 -56.57 31.88
N SER A 93 -35.33 -56.55 30.55
CA SER A 93 -35.23 -55.32 29.76
C SER A 93 -36.32 -54.32 30.19
N LEU A 94 -35.92 -53.23 30.85
CA LEU A 94 -36.81 -52.14 31.25
C LEU A 94 -37.42 -51.48 30.01
N GLN A 95 -38.74 -51.25 30.03
CA GLN A 95 -39.46 -50.62 28.92
C GLN A 95 -39.36 -49.09 29.01
N PHE A 96 -38.88 -48.45 27.95
CA PHE A 96 -38.80 -46.99 27.83
C PHE A 96 -40.04 -46.41 27.13
N VAL A 97 -40.31 -45.13 27.36
CA VAL A 97 -41.42 -44.40 26.72
C VAL A 97 -41.11 -44.17 25.24
N SER A 98 -42.04 -44.57 24.36
CA SER A 98 -41.88 -44.38 22.92
C SER A 98 -42.05 -42.91 22.51
N PRO A 99 -41.44 -42.46 21.39
CA PRO A 99 -41.59 -41.08 20.92
C PRO A 99 -43.04 -40.69 20.66
N TYR A 100 -43.83 -41.67 20.20
CA TYR A 100 -45.26 -41.51 19.96
C TYR A 100 -46.03 -41.26 21.27
N ALA A 101 -45.73 -42.02 22.32
CA ALA A 101 -46.35 -41.85 23.64
C ALA A 101 -45.97 -40.51 24.29
N PHE A 102 -44.69 -40.09 24.19
CA PHE A 102 -44.24 -38.80 24.71
C PHE A 102 -44.86 -37.61 23.98
N GLU A 103 -44.94 -37.65 22.63
CA GLU A 103 -45.59 -36.59 21.85
C GLU A 103 -47.09 -36.48 22.19
N ALA A 104 -47.76 -37.62 22.38
CA ALA A 104 -49.16 -37.67 22.79
C ALA A 104 -49.39 -37.02 24.17
N MET A 105 -48.50 -37.26 25.15
CA MET A 105 -48.54 -36.60 26.45
C MET A 105 -48.19 -35.12 26.39
N GLN A 106 -47.17 -34.72 25.64
CA GLN A 106 -46.74 -33.32 25.51
C GLN A 106 -47.82 -32.44 24.88
N LYS A 107 -48.55 -32.95 23.89
CA LYS A 107 -49.65 -32.22 23.23
C LYS A 107 -51.00 -32.44 23.88
N VAL A 108 -51.08 -33.33 24.88
CA VAL A 108 -52.34 -33.79 25.51
C VAL A 108 -53.34 -34.28 24.44
N ASP A 109 -52.86 -35.08 23.48
CA ASP A 109 -53.68 -35.64 22.40
C ASP A 109 -54.37 -36.93 22.87
N VAL A 110 -55.60 -36.79 23.35
CA VAL A 110 -56.37 -37.89 23.94
C VAL A 110 -56.69 -39.01 22.93
N ALA A 111 -56.78 -38.70 21.63
CA ALA A 111 -57.00 -39.72 20.61
C ALA A 111 -55.77 -40.61 20.41
N ARG A 112 -54.56 -40.01 20.44
CA ARG A 112 -53.30 -40.77 20.40
C ARG A 112 -53.04 -41.55 21.68
N LEU A 113 -53.39 -40.98 22.84
CA LEU A 113 -53.28 -41.67 24.14
C LEU A 113 -54.19 -42.90 24.24
N ALA A 114 -55.39 -42.84 23.65
CA ALA A 114 -56.30 -43.99 23.58
C ALA A 114 -55.82 -45.11 22.65
N ALA A 115 -54.87 -44.83 21.74
CA ALA A 115 -54.28 -45.80 20.83
C ALA A 115 -53.01 -46.47 21.37
N LEU A 116 -52.54 -46.06 22.56
CA LEU A 116 -51.37 -46.65 23.21
C LEU A 116 -51.67 -48.07 23.72
N SER A 117 -50.61 -48.87 23.81
CA SER A 117 -50.69 -50.19 24.43
C SER A 117 -50.76 -50.09 25.96
N ASP A 118 -51.41 -51.05 26.63
CA ASP A 118 -51.49 -51.13 28.10
C ASP A 118 -50.14 -50.92 28.83
N PRO A 119 -49.00 -51.51 28.39
CA PRO A 119 -47.72 -51.27 29.04
C PRO A 119 -47.14 -49.87 28.79
N GLU A 120 -47.43 -49.21 27.66
CA GLU A 120 -47.03 -47.81 27.45
C GLU A 120 -47.89 -46.85 28.28
N LEU A 121 -49.19 -47.17 28.45
CA LEU A 121 -50.11 -46.41 29.29
C LEU A 121 -49.71 -46.49 30.78
N ARG A 122 -49.22 -47.65 31.23
CA ARG A 122 -48.72 -47.89 32.60
C ARG A 122 -47.60 -46.91 33.00
N LEU A 123 -46.73 -46.53 32.07
CA LEU A 123 -45.59 -45.63 32.30
C LEU A 123 -46.01 -44.16 32.49
N LEU A 124 -47.21 -43.79 32.05
CA LEU A 124 -47.75 -42.42 32.05
C LEU A 124 -48.89 -42.24 33.08
N LEU A 125 -49.19 -43.30 33.84
CA LEU A 125 -50.32 -43.38 34.75
C LEU A 125 -50.32 -42.28 35.84
N PRO A 126 -49.19 -41.95 36.50
CA PRO A 126 -49.15 -40.90 37.53
C PRO A 126 -49.68 -39.55 37.05
N CYS A 127 -49.25 -39.10 35.86
CA CYS A 127 -49.69 -37.84 35.29
C CYS A 127 -51.16 -37.89 34.86
N LEU A 128 -51.58 -38.97 34.19
CA LEU A 128 -52.97 -39.12 33.72
C LEU A 128 -53.98 -39.15 34.88
N VAL A 129 -53.65 -39.83 35.99
CA VAL A 129 -54.48 -39.87 37.20
C VAL A 129 -54.55 -38.50 37.86
N ARG A 130 -53.42 -37.78 37.96
CA ARG A 130 -53.38 -36.41 38.50
C ARG A 130 -54.17 -35.43 37.64
N MET A 131 -54.05 -35.49 36.31
CA MET A 131 -54.83 -34.68 35.37
C MET A 131 -56.34 -34.93 35.49
N ALA A 132 -56.74 -36.17 35.78
CA ALA A 132 -58.14 -36.53 35.94
C ALA A 132 -58.73 -36.11 37.30
N LEU A 133 -57.96 -36.19 38.40
CA LEU A 133 -58.45 -36.02 39.76
C LEU A 133 -58.18 -34.65 40.38
N CYS A 134 -57.05 -34.02 40.06
CA CYS A 134 -56.72 -32.68 40.58
C CYS A 134 -57.49 -31.58 39.81
N ALA A 135 -57.61 -30.40 40.42
CA ALA A 135 -58.31 -29.27 39.82
C ALA A 135 -57.65 -28.87 38.48
N PRO A 136 -58.37 -28.89 37.35
CA PRO A 136 -57.76 -28.60 36.07
C PRO A 136 -57.46 -27.10 35.92
N ALA A 137 -56.32 -26.79 35.32
CA ALA A 137 -55.97 -25.42 34.95
C ALA A 137 -56.81 -24.89 33.78
N ASP A 138 -57.35 -25.78 32.94
CA ASP A 138 -58.24 -25.46 31.81
C ASP A 138 -59.70 -25.80 32.14
N GLN A 139 -60.62 -24.86 31.90
CA GLN A 139 -62.07 -24.99 32.13
C GLN A 139 -62.85 -25.13 30.80
N SER A 140 -62.16 -25.37 29.68
CA SER A 140 -62.75 -25.48 28.35
C SER A 140 -63.71 -26.69 28.20
N ASN A 141 -64.71 -26.54 27.31
CA ASN A 141 -65.66 -27.62 26.99
C ASN A 141 -65.00 -28.82 26.28
N THR A 142 -63.92 -28.58 25.54
CA THR A 142 -63.08 -29.62 24.90
C THR A 142 -62.39 -30.46 25.96
N TRP A 143 -61.77 -29.82 26.96
CA TRP A 143 -61.14 -30.52 28.09
C TRP A 143 -62.15 -31.36 28.90
N ALA A 144 -63.38 -30.89 29.07
CA ALA A 144 -64.42 -31.68 29.76
C ALA A 144 -64.78 -32.99 29.03
N GLN A 145 -64.63 -33.04 27.70
CA GLN A 145 -64.83 -34.26 26.90
C GLN A 145 -63.59 -35.16 26.96
N ASP A 146 -62.42 -34.58 26.82
CA ASP A 146 -61.11 -35.25 26.92
C ASP A 146 -60.92 -35.90 28.30
N LYS A 147 -61.29 -35.20 29.38
CA LYS A 147 -61.28 -35.72 30.75
C LYS A 147 -62.18 -36.95 30.92
N LYS A 148 -63.34 -37.01 30.23
CA LYS A 148 -64.21 -38.20 30.26
C LYS A 148 -63.56 -39.39 29.55
N LEU A 149 -62.85 -39.14 28.46
CA LEU A 149 -62.12 -40.18 27.73
C LEU A 149 -60.93 -40.70 28.54
N ILE A 150 -60.16 -39.82 29.19
CA ILE A 150 -59.07 -40.19 30.10
C ILE A 150 -59.62 -41.01 31.28
N LEU A 151 -60.71 -40.59 31.92
CA LEU A 151 -61.34 -41.35 33.02
C LEU A 151 -61.80 -42.76 32.59
N ARG A 152 -62.26 -42.92 31.33
CA ARG A 152 -62.60 -44.24 30.78
C ARG A 152 -61.36 -45.11 30.61
N LEU A 153 -60.25 -44.55 30.09
CA LEU A 153 -58.97 -45.25 29.96
C LEU A 153 -58.45 -45.72 31.33
N LEU A 154 -58.57 -44.88 32.36
CA LEU A 154 -58.09 -45.19 33.71
C LEU A 154 -58.95 -46.23 34.46
N SER A 155 -60.25 -46.34 34.13
CA SER A 155 -61.18 -47.22 34.86
C SER A 155 -60.89 -48.72 34.76
N GLY A 156 -60.06 -49.14 33.79
CA GLY A 156 -59.66 -50.53 33.57
C GLY A 156 -58.31 -50.93 34.17
N VAL A 157 -57.59 -50.01 34.84
CA VAL A 157 -56.21 -50.24 35.29
C VAL A 157 -56.13 -50.32 36.82
N GLU A 158 -55.77 -51.48 37.37
CA GLU A 158 -55.73 -51.73 38.82
C GLU A 158 -54.75 -50.82 39.57
N ALA A 159 -53.60 -50.50 38.94
CA ALA A 159 -52.56 -49.63 39.51
C ALA A 159 -53.05 -48.20 39.80
N VAL A 160 -54.14 -47.74 39.17
CA VAL A 160 -54.73 -46.42 39.43
C VAL A 160 -55.17 -46.30 40.89
N ASN A 161 -55.74 -47.34 41.47
CA ASN A 161 -56.19 -47.31 42.87
C ASN A 161 -55.04 -47.07 43.86
N SER A 162 -53.85 -47.61 43.56
CA SER A 162 -52.63 -47.39 44.34
C SER A 162 -52.16 -45.93 44.24
N ILE A 163 -52.15 -45.36 43.03
CA ILE A 163 -51.79 -43.95 42.79
C ILE A 163 -52.78 -42.99 43.44
N VAL A 164 -54.08 -43.29 43.39
CA VAL A 164 -55.12 -42.50 44.07
C VAL A 164 -54.92 -42.50 45.59
N ALA A 165 -54.53 -43.65 46.16
CA ALA A 165 -54.19 -43.73 47.58
C ALA A 165 -52.97 -42.85 47.93
N LEU A 166 -51.96 -42.78 47.06
CA LEU A 166 -50.80 -41.89 47.23
C LEU A 166 -51.17 -40.40 47.18
N LEU A 167 -52.10 -40.01 46.30
CA LEU A 167 -52.58 -38.61 46.18
C LEU A 167 -53.49 -38.17 47.35
N SER A 168 -54.04 -39.11 48.12
CA SER A 168 -54.95 -38.82 49.24
C SER A 168 -54.23 -38.41 50.55
N VAL A 169 -52.89 -38.35 50.53
CA VAL A 169 -52.04 -38.05 51.68
C VAL A 169 -51.93 -36.54 51.94
N ASP A 170 -51.75 -36.12 53.19
CA ASP A 170 -51.45 -34.72 53.55
C ASP A 170 -50.00 -34.35 53.20
N PHE A 171 -49.81 -33.81 52.00
CA PHE A 171 -48.50 -33.36 51.50
C PHE A 171 -47.93 -32.17 52.28
N HIS A 172 -48.76 -31.35 52.94
CA HIS A 172 -48.26 -30.20 53.70
C HIS A 172 -47.54 -30.65 54.97
N ALA A 173 -48.10 -31.63 55.69
CA ALA A 173 -47.44 -32.24 56.84
C ALA A 173 -46.15 -32.97 56.43
N LEU A 174 -46.19 -33.72 55.32
CA LEU A 174 -45.02 -34.42 54.76
C LEU A 174 -43.89 -33.45 54.38
N GLU A 175 -44.22 -32.31 53.76
CA GLU A 175 -43.24 -31.28 53.39
C GLU A 175 -42.55 -30.68 54.62
N GLN A 176 -43.29 -30.42 55.70
CA GLN A 176 -42.72 -29.90 56.94
C GLN A 176 -41.75 -30.89 57.60
N ASP A 177 -42.13 -32.18 57.64
CA ASP A 177 -41.27 -33.25 58.18
C ASP A 177 -39.99 -33.39 57.35
N ALA A 178 -40.11 -33.34 56.02
CA ALA A 178 -38.99 -33.48 55.12
C ALA A 178 -38.04 -32.26 55.13
N ARG A 179 -38.56 -31.03 55.27
CA ARG A 179 -37.72 -29.83 55.49
C ARG A 179 -36.91 -29.90 56.78
N LYS A 180 -37.51 -30.41 57.87
CA LYS A 180 -36.78 -30.64 59.13
C LYS A 180 -35.69 -31.69 58.96
N GLU A 181 -35.98 -32.76 58.23
CA GLU A 181 -34.99 -33.79 57.91
C GLU A 181 -33.83 -33.25 57.06
N GLN A 182 -34.11 -32.46 56.03
CA GLN A 182 -33.08 -31.81 55.23
C GLN A 182 -32.20 -30.89 56.07
N GLN A 183 -32.80 -30.08 56.96
CA GLN A 183 -32.05 -29.22 57.89
C GLN A 183 -31.19 -30.00 58.90
N LEU A 184 -31.65 -31.17 59.36
CA LEU A 184 -30.85 -32.05 60.21
C LEU A 184 -29.64 -32.61 59.45
N ARG A 185 -29.86 -33.11 58.23
CA ARG A 185 -28.81 -33.68 57.39
C ARG A 185 -27.73 -32.65 57.00
N HIS A 186 -28.09 -31.37 56.85
CA HIS A 186 -27.12 -30.28 56.65
C HIS A 186 -26.29 -29.93 57.89
N LYS A 187 -26.81 -30.16 59.11
CA LYS A 187 -26.12 -29.81 60.38
C LYS A 187 -25.24 -30.94 60.92
N ALA A 188 -25.65 -32.19 60.69
CA ALA A 188 -24.94 -33.37 61.14
C ALA A 188 -24.33 -34.07 59.91
N GLY A 189 -23.06 -33.78 59.62
CA GLY A 189 -22.33 -34.47 58.55
C GLY A 189 -22.44 -35.99 58.69
N GLY A 190 -23.19 -36.61 57.77
CA GLY A 190 -23.06 -38.02 57.38
C GLY A 190 -23.44 -39.12 58.38
N SER A 191 -24.28 -38.89 59.40
CA SER A 191 -24.82 -40.00 60.21
C SER A 191 -26.20 -40.45 59.68
N ASN A 192 -26.26 -41.64 59.08
CA ASN A 192 -27.50 -42.28 58.60
C ASN A 192 -28.45 -42.76 59.73
N GLY A 193 -28.15 -42.47 61.00
CA GLY A 193 -28.84 -43.08 62.16
C GLY A 193 -30.04 -42.30 62.72
N GLU A 194 -30.20 -41.02 62.42
CA GLU A 194 -31.29 -40.17 62.94
C GLU A 194 -32.07 -39.55 61.77
N SER A 195 -33.08 -40.26 61.27
CA SER A 195 -34.05 -39.73 60.29
C SER A 195 -35.36 -39.41 60.99
N ILE A 196 -35.95 -38.25 60.68
CA ILE A 196 -37.28 -37.86 61.14
C ILE A 196 -38.35 -38.61 60.32
N LEU A 197 -38.09 -38.85 59.05
CA LEU A 197 -38.99 -39.55 58.12
C LEU A 197 -39.01 -41.06 58.34
N VAL A 198 -37.90 -41.64 58.81
CA VAL A 198 -37.73 -43.08 59.03
C VAL A 198 -37.22 -43.34 60.45
N SER A 199 -38.13 -43.69 61.36
CA SER A 199 -37.78 -44.13 62.71
C SER A 199 -37.25 -45.57 62.69
N GLN A 200 -35.97 -45.78 63.03
CA GLN A 200 -35.29 -47.07 63.23
C GLN A 200 -35.82 -48.26 62.39
N LEU A 201 -35.21 -48.46 61.22
CA LEU A 201 -35.47 -49.60 60.33
C LEU A 201 -35.18 -50.93 61.05
N GLN A 202 -36.12 -51.87 61.04
CA GLN A 202 -35.96 -53.22 61.59
C GLN A 202 -35.60 -54.25 60.51
N HIS A 203 -35.94 -53.98 59.25
CA HIS A 203 -35.69 -54.84 58.08
C HIS A 203 -35.08 -54.04 56.90
N GLY A 204 -34.67 -54.73 55.83
CA GLY A 204 -34.17 -54.08 54.61
C GLY A 204 -35.23 -53.17 53.97
N LEU A 205 -34.80 -52.15 53.21
CA LEU A 205 -35.67 -51.07 52.70
C LEU A 205 -36.80 -51.60 51.80
N THR A 206 -36.56 -52.69 51.07
CA THR A 206 -37.53 -53.32 50.17
C THR A 206 -38.66 -54.04 50.91
N LEU A 207 -38.35 -54.73 52.01
CA LEU A 207 -39.34 -55.44 52.83
C LEU A 207 -40.22 -54.46 53.61
N GLU A 208 -39.65 -53.35 54.07
CA GLU A 208 -40.44 -52.28 54.70
C GLU A 208 -41.30 -51.51 53.70
N PHE A 209 -40.85 -51.37 52.45
CA PHE A 209 -41.66 -50.78 51.37
C PHE A 209 -42.89 -51.63 51.03
N GLU A 210 -42.74 -52.96 51.01
CA GLU A 210 -43.84 -53.89 50.72
C GLU A 210 -44.96 -53.82 51.77
N HIS A 211 -44.61 -53.80 53.06
CA HIS A 211 -45.56 -53.84 54.18
C HIS A 211 -46.07 -52.46 54.64
N SER A 212 -45.65 -51.39 53.99
CA SER A 212 -45.96 -50.02 54.41
C SER A 212 -47.22 -49.45 53.76
N ASP A 213 -47.90 -48.57 54.52
CA ASP A 213 -49.00 -47.74 54.06
C ASP A 213 -48.51 -46.64 53.08
N PRO A 214 -49.39 -46.05 52.25
CA PRO A 214 -49.01 -45.07 51.23
C PRO A 214 -48.16 -43.91 51.76
N LEU A 215 -48.46 -43.37 52.94
CA LEU A 215 -47.67 -42.30 53.58
C LEU A 215 -46.25 -42.76 53.94
N ARG A 216 -46.08 -43.99 54.45
CA ARG A 216 -44.75 -44.52 54.79
C ARG A 216 -43.95 -44.90 53.54
N ARG A 217 -44.58 -45.36 52.46
CA ARG A 217 -43.92 -45.54 51.14
C ARG A 217 -43.36 -44.22 50.60
N LEU A 218 -44.13 -43.13 50.69
CA LEU A 218 -43.67 -41.77 50.33
C LEU A 218 -42.48 -41.34 51.20
N ARG A 219 -42.53 -41.55 52.52
CA ARG A 219 -41.44 -41.20 53.45
C ARG A 219 -40.15 -41.99 53.18
N LEU A 220 -40.24 -43.30 52.92
CA LEU A 220 -39.08 -44.14 52.60
C LEU A 220 -38.38 -43.68 51.32
N ALA A 221 -39.11 -43.51 50.23
CA ALA A 221 -38.57 -43.01 48.96
C ALA A 221 -37.98 -41.60 49.09
N LEU A 222 -38.68 -40.71 49.81
CA LEU A 222 -38.23 -39.32 50.05
C LEU A 222 -36.93 -39.28 50.88
N SER A 223 -36.82 -40.12 51.92
CA SER A 223 -35.63 -40.19 52.78
C SER A 223 -34.39 -40.68 52.01
N GLU A 224 -34.56 -41.67 51.12
CA GLU A 224 -33.47 -42.20 50.28
C GLU A 224 -33.04 -41.20 49.20
N LEU A 225 -34.00 -40.49 48.59
CA LEU A 225 -33.73 -39.44 47.60
C LEU A 225 -32.99 -38.25 48.24
N LEU A 226 -33.46 -37.75 49.39
CA LEU A 226 -32.80 -36.67 50.13
C LEU A 226 -31.41 -37.08 50.63
N ALA A 227 -31.19 -38.37 50.95
CA ALA A 227 -29.86 -38.87 51.29
C ALA A 227 -28.88 -38.79 50.10
N ILE A 228 -29.36 -39.09 48.89
CA ILE A 228 -28.56 -38.97 47.67
C ILE A 228 -28.29 -37.49 47.38
N MET A 229 -29.32 -36.64 47.38
CA MET A 229 -29.20 -35.20 47.08
C MET A 229 -28.19 -34.51 48.01
N ASN A 230 -28.25 -34.78 49.33
CA ASN A 230 -27.28 -34.21 50.27
C ASN A 230 -25.85 -34.71 50.00
N LYS A 231 -25.67 -35.99 49.70
CA LYS A 231 -24.35 -36.55 49.37
C LYS A 231 -23.78 -35.97 48.07
N VAL A 232 -24.63 -35.65 47.10
CA VAL A 232 -24.24 -34.95 45.85
C VAL A 232 -23.83 -33.51 46.14
N ALA A 233 -24.52 -32.82 47.05
CA ALA A 233 -24.14 -31.46 47.47
C ALA A 233 -22.79 -31.41 48.20
N ASP A 234 -22.46 -32.44 48.99
CA ASP A 234 -21.24 -32.52 49.80
C ASP A 234 -20.01 -33.06 49.02
N SER A 235 -20.19 -33.74 47.88
CA SER A 235 -19.12 -34.54 47.25
C SER A 235 -18.04 -33.74 46.51
N ASN A 236 -17.98 -32.40 46.64
CA ASN A 236 -16.98 -31.52 46.00
C ASN A 236 -16.77 -31.80 44.48
N GLY A 237 -17.77 -32.35 43.79
CA GLY A 237 -17.70 -32.68 42.37
C GLY A 237 -17.17 -34.08 42.01
N GLU A 238 -16.83 -34.95 42.98
CA GLU A 238 -16.49 -36.35 42.69
C GLU A 238 -17.76 -37.19 42.45
N PHE A 239 -17.79 -37.90 41.32
CA PHE A 239 -18.90 -38.78 40.97
C PHE A 239 -18.83 -40.11 41.74
N PHE A 240 -19.94 -40.52 42.35
CA PHE A 240 -20.09 -41.82 43.00
C PHE A 240 -21.32 -42.57 42.45
N LEU A 241 -21.32 -43.89 42.58
CA LEU A 241 -22.50 -44.72 42.31
C LEU A 241 -23.04 -45.24 43.66
N LYS A 242 -24.29 -44.92 44.01
CA LYS A 242 -24.94 -45.45 45.21
C LYS A 242 -25.72 -46.71 44.86
N SER A 243 -25.41 -47.81 45.53
CA SER A 243 -26.27 -48.99 45.53
C SER A 243 -27.44 -48.76 46.48
N SER A 244 -28.66 -48.62 45.95
CA SER A 244 -29.87 -48.50 46.75
C SER A 244 -30.79 -49.68 46.48
N GLU A 245 -31.16 -50.41 47.54
CA GLU A 245 -32.02 -51.60 47.44
C GLU A 245 -33.39 -51.25 46.82
N LEU A 246 -33.92 -50.06 47.09
CA LEU A 246 -35.22 -49.61 46.61
C LEU A 246 -35.22 -49.30 45.11
N PHE A 247 -34.20 -48.58 44.62
CA PHE A 247 -34.11 -48.17 43.21
C PHE A 247 -33.50 -49.24 42.29
N GLU A 248 -33.01 -50.36 42.84
CA GLU A 248 -32.46 -51.48 42.06
C GLU A 248 -33.38 -52.72 42.07
N SER A 249 -34.39 -52.78 42.93
CA SER A 249 -35.28 -53.95 43.05
C SER A 249 -36.25 -54.06 41.87
N PRO A 250 -36.13 -55.08 40.99
CA PRO A 250 -36.90 -55.17 39.74
C PRO A 250 -38.41 -55.32 39.92
N VAL A 251 -38.85 -55.79 41.10
CA VAL A 251 -40.28 -56.01 41.41
C VAL A 251 -41.00 -54.71 41.72
N TYR A 252 -40.31 -53.75 42.36
CA TYR A 252 -40.92 -52.53 42.88
C TYR A 252 -40.57 -51.27 42.07
N LEU A 253 -39.81 -51.40 40.96
CA LEU A 253 -39.37 -50.24 40.17
C LEU A 253 -40.52 -49.37 39.67
N GLU A 254 -41.61 -49.97 39.20
CA GLU A 254 -42.75 -49.22 38.68
C GLU A 254 -43.50 -48.47 39.79
N GLU A 255 -43.72 -49.10 40.95
CA GLU A 255 -44.35 -48.44 42.11
C GLU A 255 -43.48 -47.32 42.68
N VAL A 256 -42.16 -47.52 42.71
CA VAL A 256 -41.20 -46.49 43.11
C VAL A 256 -41.19 -45.34 42.10
N ALA A 257 -41.31 -45.62 40.79
CA ALA A 257 -41.44 -44.57 39.77
C ALA A 257 -42.71 -43.74 39.94
N ASP A 258 -43.85 -44.38 40.25
CA ASP A 258 -45.10 -43.70 40.54
C ASP A 258 -44.97 -42.77 41.76
N VAL A 259 -44.38 -43.29 42.85
CA VAL A 259 -44.08 -42.53 44.07
C VAL A 259 -43.19 -41.31 43.76
N LEU A 260 -42.13 -41.48 42.98
CA LEU A 260 -41.23 -40.39 42.61
C LEU A 260 -41.93 -39.31 41.78
N CYS A 261 -42.75 -39.70 40.80
CA CYS A 261 -43.51 -38.76 39.97
C CYS A 261 -44.50 -37.94 40.82
N ILE A 262 -45.18 -38.58 41.78
CA ILE A 262 -46.12 -37.89 42.67
C ILE A 262 -45.38 -36.96 43.66
N LEU A 263 -44.29 -37.43 44.28
CA LEU A 263 -43.48 -36.61 45.19
C LEU A 263 -42.95 -35.35 44.50
N GLN A 264 -42.43 -35.47 43.28
CA GLN A 264 -41.92 -34.33 42.53
C GLN A 264 -43.04 -33.35 42.17
N ALA A 265 -44.22 -33.86 41.79
CA ALA A 265 -45.33 -33.02 41.33
C ALA A 265 -46.06 -32.29 42.48
N GLU A 266 -46.10 -32.87 43.69
CA GLU A 266 -46.78 -32.29 44.88
C GLU A 266 -45.82 -31.48 45.77
N LEU A 267 -44.51 -31.78 45.77
CA LEU A 267 -43.49 -31.10 46.57
C LEU A 267 -42.41 -30.40 45.73
N PRO A 268 -42.75 -29.54 44.74
CA PRO A 268 -41.77 -28.96 43.82
C PRO A 268 -40.78 -28.00 44.51
N SER A 269 -41.15 -27.42 45.66
CA SER A 269 -40.28 -26.49 46.40
C SER A 269 -39.16 -27.21 47.17
N LEU A 270 -39.40 -28.47 47.54
CA LEU A 270 -38.45 -29.33 48.26
C LEU A 270 -37.62 -30.18 47.28
N LEU A 271 -38.23 -30.59 46.17
CA LEU A 271 -37.62 -31.43 45.15
C LEU A 271 -37.55 -30.69 43.80
N PRO A 272 -36.62 -29.74 43.63
CA PRO A 272 -36.37 -29.12 42.33
C PRO A 272 -36.02 -30.18 41.29
N ILE A 273 -36.68 -30.15 40.14
CA ILE A 273 -36.56 -31.21 39.13
C ILE A 273 -35.13 -31.41 38.61
N ILE A 274 -34.34 -30.33 38.57
CA ILE A 274 -32.93 -30.36 38.16
C ILE A 274 -32.08 -31.12 39.19
N GLU A 275 -32.28 -30.88 40.48
CA GLU A 275 -31.51 -31.53 41.54
C GLU A 275 -31.89 -33.01 41.69
N VAL A 276 -33.18 -33.33 41.50
CA VAL A 276 -33.65 -34.71 41.41
C VAL A 276 -33.02 -35.42 40.20
N ALA A 277 -32.96 -34.77 39.04
CA ALA A 277 -32.34 -35.33 37.86
C ALA A 277 -30.85 -35.65 38.06
N GLU A 278 -30.09 -34.75 38.71
CA GLU A 278 -28.68 -35.01 39.07
C GLU A 278 -28.56 -36.17 40.08
N ALA A 279 -29.42 -36.21 41.10
CA ALA A 279 -29.41 -37.29 42.09
C ALA A 279 -29.66 -38.67 41.44
N LEU A 280 -30.57 -38.75 40.47
CA LEU A 280 -30.87 -39.99 39.75
C LEU A 280 -29.69 -40.50 38.93
N LEU A 281 -28.81 -39.64 38.40
CA LEU A 281 -27.60 -40.08 37.66
C LEU A 281 -26.67 -40.96 38.50
N HIS A 282 -26.72 -40.86 39.83
CA HIS A 282 -25.91 -41.63 40.78
C HIS A 282 -26.47 -43.03 41.12
N VAL A 283 -27.61 -43.43 40.55
CA VAL A 283 -28.31 -44.70 40.83
C VAL A 283 -28.37 -45.56 39.56
N ARG A 284 -28.12 -46.87 39.62
CA ARG A 284 -28.00 -47.73 38.42
C ARG A 284 -29.12 -47.57 37.38
N ASN A 285 -30.40 -47.62 37.78
CA ASN A 285 -31.55 -47.46 36.88
C ASN A 285 -32.01 -46.01 36.67
N GLY A 286 -31.19 -45.03 37.05
CA GLY A 286 -31.56 -43.61 37.09
C GLY A 286 -31.93 -42.98 35.75
N GLU A 287 -31.32 -43.41 34.63
CA GLU A 287 -31.68 -42.93 33.29
C GLU A 287 -33.12 -43.29 32.90
N TRP A 288 -33.59 -44.46 33.33
CA TRP A 288 -34.96 -44.92 33.13
C TRP A 288 -35.94 -44.13 34.00
N PHE A 289 -35.65 -43.97 35.30
CA PHE A 289 -36.46 -43.14 36.20
C PHE A 289 -36.56 -41.69 35.71
N LEU A 290 -35.46 -41.13 35.18
CA LEU A 290 -35.42 -39.78 34.62
C LEU A 290 -36.32 -39.67 33.38
N CYS A 291 -36.29 -40.64 32.47
CA CYS A 291 -37.18 -40.65 31.30
C CYS A 291 -38.65 -40.70 31.72
N LEU A 292 -39.00 -41.50 32.73
CA LEU A 292 -40.37 -41.57 33.25
C LEU A 292 -40.83 -40.28 33.94
N LEU A 293 -39.95 -39.68 34.75
CA LEU A 293 -40.22 -38.41 35.42
C LEU A 293 -40.52 -37.31 34.38
N VAL A 294 -39.68 -37.21 33.34
CA VAL A 294 -39.85 -36.22 32.27
C VAL A 294 -41.06 -36.55 31.39
N ALA A 295 -41.36 -37.83 31.15
CA ALA A 295 -42.57 -38.24 30.40
C ALA A 295 -43.87 -37.87 31.14
N ASN A 296 -43.87 -37.96 32.47
CA ASN A 296 -45.00 -37.55 33.31
C ASN A 296 -45.07 -36.03 33.54
N VAL A 297 -43.98 -35.28 33.30
CA VAL A 297 -43.94 -33.81 33.35
C VAL A 297 -43.26 -33.26 32.08
N PRO A 298 -43.93 -33.31 30.90
CA PRO A 298 -43.30 -33.02 29.62
C PRO A 298 -42.78 -31.57 29.51
N ASP A 299 -43.38 -30.62 30.23
CA ASP A 299 -42.95 -29.22 30.29
C ASP A 299 -41.52 -29.05 30.86
N SER A 300 -41.10 -29.99 31.72
CA SER A 300 -39.77 -29.95 32.35
C SER A 300 -38.64 -30.41 31.43
N PHE A 301 -38.95 -30.99 30.26
CA PHE A 301 -37.96 -31.57 29.35
C PHE A 301 -36.81 -30.61 29.04
N SER A 302 -37.12 -29.37 28.64
CA SER A 302 -36.10 -28.37 28.30
C SER A 302 -35.30 -27.92 29.51
N GLU A 303 -35.92 -27.82 30.68
CA GLU A 303 -35.28 -27.38 31.92
C GLU A 303 -34.31 -28.45 32.44
N VAL A 304 -34.73 -29.71 32.45
CA VAL A 304 -33.92 -30.87 32.82
C VAL A 304 -32.73 -31.03 31.88
N CYS A 305 -32.96 -31.02 30.56
CA CYS A 305 -31.86 -31.12 29.59
C CYS A 305 -30.84 -29.97 29.76
N ARG A 306 -31.31 -28.74 29.97
CA ARG A 306 -30.42 -27.58 30.20
C ARG A 306 -29.65 -27.69 31.51
N GLY A 307 -30.31 -28.13 32.59
CA GLY A 307 -29.68 -28.34 33.90
C GLY A 307 -28.57 -29.38 33.83
N LEU A 308 -28.85 -30.54 33.23
CA LEU A 308 -27.88 -31.61 33.03
C LEU A 308 -26.70 -31.16 32.15
N ILE A 309 -26.93 -30.43 31.06
CA ILE A 309 -25.84 -29.91 30.21
C ILE A 309 -24.95 -28.93 30.99
N LYS A 310 -25.56 -28.02 31.75
CA LYS A 310 -24.83 -26.98 32.52
C LYS A 310 -23.93 -27.58 33.61
N ASN A 311 -24.36 -28.67 34.23
CA ASN A 311 -23.61 -29.42 35.22
C ASN A 311 -22.69 -30.50 34.60
N GLY A 312 -22.69 -30.61 33.26
CA GLY A 312 -21.86 -31.54 32.53
C GLY A 312 -20.37 -31.19 32.59
N GLU A 313 -19.53 -32.12 32.18
CA GLU A 313 -18.09 -31.89 32.13
C GLU A 313 -17.70 -31.07 30.89
N ARG A 314 -16.78 -30.13 31.07
CA ARG A 314 -16.28 -29.26 29.98
C ARG A 314 -15.28 -29.96 29.07
N GLN A 315 -14.57 -30.98 29.56
CA GLN A 315 -13.36 -31.49 28.91
C GLN A 315 -13.19 -33.01 28.90
N ASP A 316 -13.69 -33.74 29.90
CA ASP A 316 -13.60 -35.20 29.98
C ASP A 316 -15.02 -35.79 29.86
N GLU A 317 -15.24 -36.71 28.93
CA GLU A 317 -16.54 -37.39 28.78
C GLU A 317 -16.46 -38.85 29.15
N GLU A 318 -15.25 -39.34 29.43
CA GLU A 318 -15.01 -40.73 29.76
C GLU A 318 -15.10 -40.99 31.26
N SER A 319 -15.28 -39.95 32.08
CA SER A 319 -15.65 -40.11 33.47
C SER A 319 -16.97 -40.89 33.56
N MET A 320 -17.13 -41.68 34.62
CA MET A 320 -18.36 -42.45 34.83
C MET A 320 -19.58 -41.51 34.90
N GLY A 321 -19.45 -40.32 35.49
CA GLY A 321 -20.51 -39.31 35.54
C GLY A 321 -20.83 -38.69 34.18
N GLY A 322 -19.82 -38.36 33.38
CA GLY A 322 -19.96 -37.86 32.02
C GLY A 322 -20.64 -38.85 31.08
N ARG A 323 -20.24 -40.13 31.13
CA ARG A 323 -20.88 -41.22 30.34
C ARG A 323 -22.35 -41.39 30.70
N ARG A 324 -22.66 -41.46 32.00
CA ARG A 324 -24.03 -41.61 32.52
C ARG A 324 -24.93 -40.45 32.14
N ARG A 325 -24.41 -39.22 32.26
CA ARG A 325 -25.13 -38.01 31.87
C ARG A 325 -25.37 -37.94 30.36
N THR A 326 -24.37 -38.31 29.56
CA THR A 326 -24.47 -38.36 28.10
C THR A 326 -25.51 -39.39 27.66
N GLU A 327 -25.49 -40.59 28.26
CA GLU A 327 -26.47 -41.64 27.95
C GLU A 327 -27.88 -41.24 28.38
N ALA A 328 -28.07 -40.68 29.58
CA ALA A 328 -29.36 -40.18 30.04
C ALA A 328 -29.92 -39.09 29.09
N LEU A 329 -29.09 -38.13 28.66
CA LEU A 329 -29.49 -37.11 27.68
C LEU A 329 -29.80 -37.71 26.31
N ARG A 330 -29.06 -38.74 25.88
CA ARG A 330 -29.31 -39.46 24.62
C ARG A 330 -30.64 -40.22 24.68
N GLN A 331 -30.97 -40.88 25.79
CA GLN A 331 -32.26 -41.55 26.01
C GLN A 331 -33.43 -40.55 26.01
N LEU A 332 -33.26 -39.37 26.64
CA LEU A 332 -34.25 -38.28 26.56
C LEU A 332 -34.43 -37.77 25.13
N CYS A 333 -33.35 -37.63 24.35
CA CYS A 333 -33.44 -37.25 22.93
C CYS A 333 -34.07 -38.35 22.06
N GLN A 334 -33.89 -39.63 22.39
CA GLN A 334 -34.57 -40.74 21.72
C GLN A 334 -36.07 -40.71 22.01
N MET A 335 -36.46 -40.37 23.24
CA MET A 335 -37.86 -40.15 23.62
C MET A 335 -38.47 -38.93 22.92
N ASN A 336 -37.72 -37.85 22.70
CA ASN A 336 -38.19 -36.69 21.92
C ASN A 336 -37.23 -36.29 20.79
N PRO A 337 -37.30 -36.96 19.62
CA PRO A 337 -36.40 -36.70 18.48
C PRO A 337 -36.50 -35.27 17.94
N SER A 338 -37.67 -34.62 18.06
CA SER A 338 -37.91 -33.26 17.56
C SER A 338 -37.01 -32.20 18.23
N GLN A 339 -36.58 -32.46 19.47
CA GLN A 339 -35.75 -31.55 20.25
C GLN A 339 -34.25 -31.87 20.18
N ALA A 340 -33.84 -32.96 19.52
CA ALA A 340 -32.44 -33.38 19.47
C ALA A 340 -31.52 -32.31 18.86
N LEU A 341 -31.96 -31.61 17.81
CA LEU A 341 -31.20 -30.50 17.20
C LEU A 341 -31.14 -29.26 18.11
N ASN A 342 -32.18 -29.00 18.90
CA ASN A 342 -32.19 -27.92 19.89
C ASN A 342 -31.25 -28.21 21.05
N ILE A 343 -31.22 -29.47 21.52
CA ILE A 343 -30.27 -29.94 22.55
C ILE A 343 -28.84 -29.85 22.02
N ARG A 344 -28.60 -30.21 20.76
CA ARG A 344 -27.31 -30.01 20.10
C ARG A 344 -26.88 -28.54 20.10
N ALA A 345 -27.81 -27.60 19.88
CA ALA A 345 -27.52 -26.17 19.97
C ALA A 345 -27.19 -25.75 21.42
N MET A 346 -27.95 -26.22 22.42
CA MET A 346 -27.69 -25.94 23.84
C MET A 346 -26.31 -26.43 24.31
N VAL A 347 -25.88 -27.61 23.85
CA VAL A 347 -24.53 -28.16 24.09
C VAL A 347 -23.44 -27.20 23.59
N VAL A 348 -23.63 -26.61 22.40
CA VAL A 348 -22.69 -25.65 21.79
C VAL A 348 -22.71 -24.30 22.51
N GLU A 349 -23.89 -23.81 22.89
CA GLU A 349 -24.07 -22.55 23.64
C GLU A 349 -23.36 -22.61 24.99
N GLU A 350 -23.57 -23.69 25.75
CA GLU A 350 -22.99 -23.86 27.08
C GLU A 350 -21.52 -24.31 27.02
N CYS A 351 -21.06 -24.92 25.91
CA CYS A 351 -19.71 -25.50 25.74
C CYS A 351 -19.38 -26.60 26.77
N HIS A 352 -20.32 -27.51 27.01
CA HIS A 352 -20.16 -28.72 27.85
C HIS A 352 -20.58 -29.95 27.05
N LEU A 353 -20.04 -31.13 27.37
CA LEU A 353 -20.39 -32.40 26.70
C LEU A 353 -20.26 -32.39 25.15
N PRO A 354 -19.05 -32.16 24.60
CA PRO A 354 -18.81 -32.10 23.15
C PRO A 354 -19.18 -33.35 22.36
N GLY A 355 -18.92 -34.55 22.89
CA GLY A 355 -19.29 -35.82 22.29
C GLY A 355 -20.77 -36.14 22.40
N LEU A 356 -21.54 -35.56 23.33
CA LEU A 356 -23.01 -35.62 23.23
C LEU A 356 -23.48 -34.98 21.92
N GLY A 357 -22.96 -33.79 21.58
CA GLY A 357 -23.30 -33.12 20.32
C GLY A 357 -22.92 -33.93 19.07
N VAL A 358 -21.81 -34.66 19.13
CA VAL A 358 -21.39 -35.57 18.04
C VAL A 358 -22.26 -36.83 18.00
N ALA A 359 -22.54 -37.46 19.14
CA ALA A 359 -23.37 -38.65 19.25
C ALA A 359 -24.80 -38.39 18.75
N LEU A 360 -25.42 -37.28 19.13
CA LEU A 360 -26.74 -36.87 18.63
C LEU A 360 -26.74 -36.65 17.11
N THR A 361 -25.62 -36.18 16.56
CA THR A 361 -25.48 -36.01 15.10
C THR A 361 -25.25 -37.34 14.37
N LEU A 362 -24.62 -38.32 15.03
CA LEU A 362 -24.46 -39.69 14.49
C LEU A 362 -25.77 -40.50 14.57
N ASP A 363 -26.58 -40.26 15.61
CA ASP A 363 -27.88 -40.91 15.80
C ASP A 363 -28.95 -40.37 14.86
N TYR A 364 -28.80 -39.11 14.45
CA TYR A 364 -29.71 -38.47 13.51
C TYR A 364 -29.60 -39.11 12.12
N LYS A 365 -30.63 -39.86 11.74
CA LYS A 365 -30.79 -40.38 10.38
C LYS A 365 -31.72 -39.43 9.62
N PRO A 366 -31.25 -38.75 8.56
CA PRO A 366 -32.15 -37.92 7.76
C PRO A 366 -33.16 -38.81 7.02
N ASP A 367 -34.44 -38.42 7.03
CA ASP A 367 -35.53 -39.13 6.34
C ASP A 367 -35.44 -39.05 4.80
N MET A 368 -34.55 -38.21 4.26
CA MET A 368 -34.33 -38.01 2.82
C MET A 368 -32.84 -38.15 2.48
N ALA A 369 -32.53 -38.99 1.48
CA ALA A 369 -31.16 -39.31 1.06
C ALA A 369 -30.48 -38.21 0.19
N ASP A 370 -31.09 -37.04 0.06
CA ASP A 370 -30.77 -36.03 -0.97
C ASP A 370 -29.90 -34.84 -0.49
N GLU A 371 -29.32 -34.91 0.72
CA GLU A 371 -28.39 -33.87 1.18
C GLU A 371 -27.00 -34.03 0.52
N ALA A 372 -26.57 -33.01 -0.22
CA ALA A 372 -25.27 -32.96 -0.91
C ALA A 372 -24.05 -33.06 0.02
N VAL A 373 -24.21 -32.78 1.33
CA VAL A 373 -23.15 -32.83 2.35
C VAL A 373 -23.70 -33.52 3.59
N SER A 374 -22.91 -34.45 4.17
CA SER A 374 -23.30 -35.18 5.38
C SER A 374 -23.60 -34.24 6.56
N PRO A 375 -24.66 -34.49 7.35
CA PRO A 375 -24.98 -33.74 8.58
C PRO A 375 -23.80 -33.68 9.57
N LEU A 376 -22.96 -34.72 9.58
CA LEU A 376 -21.75 -34.75 10.41
C LEU A 376 -20.71 -33.74 9.90
N VAL A 377 -20.51 -33.68 8.59
CA VAL A 377 -19.54 -32.79 7.95
C VAL A 377 -19.97 -31.32 8.13
N SER A 378 -21.25 -31.02 7.98
CA SER A 378 -21.78 -29.66 8.17
C SER A 378 -21.68 -29.21 9.63
N TYR A 379 -22.05 -30.07 10.58
CA TYR A 379 -21.98 -29.78 12.01
C TYR A 379 -20.55 -29.52 12.48
N VAL A 380 -19.62 -30.45 12.23
CA VAL A 380 -18.22 -30.30 12.71
C VAL A 380 -17.51 -29.14 12.00
N SER A 381 -17.78 -28.91 10.72
CA SER A 381 -17.26 -27.74 10.00
C SER A 381 -17.78 -26.44 10.62
N GLY A 382 -19.07 -26.37 11.00
CA GLY A 382 -19.65 -25.22 11.68
C GLY A 382 -18.99 -24.90 13.02
N LEU A 383 -18.64 -25.92 13.81
CA LEU A 383 -17.95 -25.75 15.09
C LEU A 383 -16.52 -25.21 14.94
N LEU A 384 -15.77 -25.72 13.94
CA LEU A 384 -14.36 -25.39 13.77
C LEU A 384 -14.11 -24.13 12.93
N LEU A 385 -14.94 -23.89 11.91
CA LEU A 385 -14.82 -22.73 11.00
C LEU A 385 -15.70 -21.55 11.43
N GLY A 386 -16.49 -21.72 12.49
CA GLY A 386 -17.30 -20.65 13.08
C GLY A 386 -16.46 -19.50 13.65
N THR A 387 -17.10 -18.34 13.80
CA THR A 387 -16.49 -17.12 14.33
C THR A 387 -16.18 -17.21 15.82
N ASN A 388 -16.91 -18.03 16.58
CA ASN A 388 -16.79 -18.14 18.02
C ASN A 388 -15.53 -18.92 18.46
N ALA A 389 -14.52 -18.20 18.95
CA ALA A 389 -13.26 -18.76 19.41
C ALA A 389 -13.41 -19.69 20.63
N LYS A 390 -14.41 -19.46 21.51
CA LYS A 390 -14.68 -20.30 22.69
C LYS A 390 -15.10 -21.71 22.27
N VAL A 391 -16.09 -21.80 21.37
CA VAL A 391 -16.60 -23.07 20.82
C VAL A 391 -15.49 -23.83 20.09
N ARG A 392 -14.73 -23.14 19.24
CA ARG A 392 -13.61 -23.75 18.49
C ARG A 392 -12.54 -24.32 19.40
N THR A 393 -12.18 -23.61 20.47
CA THR A 393 -11.16 -24.06 21.43
C THR A 393 -11.65 -25.24 22.26
N TRP A 394 -12.89 -25.17 22.74
CA TRP A 394 -13.57 -26.25 23.47
C TRP A 394 -13.60 -27.55 22.65
N PHE A 395 -14.11 -27.48 21.41
CA PHE A 395 -14.18 -28.67 20.57
C PHE A 395 -12.79 -29.16 20.14
N SER A 396 -11.82 -28.26 19.94
CA SER A 396 -10.42 -28.65 19.67
C SER A 396 -9.78 -29.40 20.85
N MET A 397 -10.08 -29.01 22.09
CA MET A 397 -9.59 -29.70 23.29
C MET A 397 -10.18 -31.11 23.38
N PHE A 398 -11.46 -31.29 23.06
CA PHE A 398 -12.10 -32.61 22.98
C PHE A 398 -11.35 -33.56 22.03
N ILE A 399 -11.06 -33.11 20.80
CA ILE A 399 -10.29 -33.92 19.83
C ILE A 399 -8.89 -34.23 20.35
N ARG A 400 -8.20 -33.27 20.98
CA ARG A 400 -6.82 -33.44 21.47
C ARG A 400 -6.73 -34.39 22.66
N ASN A 401 -7.69 -34.34 23.57
CA ASN A 401 -7.74 -35.21 24.74
C ASN A 401 -8.10 -36.64 24.32
N GLY A 402 -9.11 -36.80 23.44
CA GLY A 402 -9.55 -38.11 22.97
C GLY A 402 -8.51 -38.87 22.15
N GLN A 403 -7.60 -38.18 21.44
CA GLN A 403 -6.54 -38.86 20.67
C GLN A 403 -5.32 -39.32 21.51
N GLN A 404 -5.13 -38.80 22.73
CA GLN A 404 -4.01 -39.20 23.60
C GLN A 404 -4.25 -40.55 24.29
N ARG A 405 -5.52 -40.90 24.48
CA ARG A 405 -5.96 -42.12 25.18
C ARG A 405 -6.20 -43.21 24.13
N LYS A 406 -5.33 -44.23 24.07
CA LYS A 406 -5.32 -45.26 23.01
C LYS A 406 -6.52 -46.22 23.13
N ARG A 407 -7.24 -46.40 22.00
CA ARG A 407 -8.05 -47.59 21.61
C ARG A 407 -9.14 -48.06 22.60
N GLU A 408 -10.16 -47.26 22.84
CA GLU A 408 -11.49 -47.79 23.17
C GLU A 408 -12.39 -47.65 21.94
N SER A 409 -12.74 -48.77 21.31
CA SER A 409 -13.66 -48.87 20.15
C SER A 409 -15.05 -48.26 20.42
N SER A 410 -15.34 -47.97 21.68
CA SER A 410 -16.58 -47.39 22.19
C SER A 410 -16.55 -45.85 22.29
N SER A 411 -15.41 -45.18 22.12
CA SER A 411 -15.34 -43.72 22.24
C SER A 411 -16.07 -43.01 21.10
N VAL A 412 -16.82 -41.95 21.40
CA VAL A 412 -17.58 -41.15 20.41
C VAL A 412 -16.65 -40.54 19.35
N LEU A 413 -15.44 -40.13 19.74
CA LEU A 413 -14.43 -39.64 18.80
C LEU A 413 -14.03 -40.70 17.76
N TRP A 414 -13.92 -41.96 18.18
CA TRP A 414 -13.60 -43.06 17.27
C TRP A 414 -14.77 -43.34 16.31
N GLN A 415 -16.00 -43.30 16.80
CA GLN A 415 -17.20 -43.43 15.96
C GLN A 415 -17.28 -42.33 14.90
N MET A 416 -16.99 -41.08 15.29
CA MET A 416 -16.89 -39.95 14.36
C MET A 416 -15.82 -40.18 13.28
N ARG A 417 -14.60 -40.60 13.67
CA ARG A 417 -13.50 -40.89 12.73
C ARG A 417 -13.87 -42.01 11.77
N ARG A 418 -14.47 -43.09 12.27
CA ARG A 418 -14.93 -44.22 11.45
C ARG A 418 -15.99 -43.78 10.44
N GLN A 419 -16.96 -42.97 10.85
CA GLN A 419 -18.00 -42.48 9.95
C GLN A 419 -17.41 -41.57 8.86
N LEU A 420 -16.49 -40.66 9.22
CA LEU A 420 -15.80 -39.81 8.24
C LEU A 420 -14.93 -40.62 7.28
N LEU A 421 -14.26 -41.67 7.75
CA LEU A 421 -13.49 -42.59 6.91
C LEU A 421 -14.39 -43.37 5.94
N LEU A 422 -15.54 -43.85 6.41
CA LEU A 422 -16.54 -44.53 5.55
C LEU A 422 -17.07 -43.59 4.46
N GLU A 423 -17.36 -42.33 4.80
CA GLU A 423 -17.77 -41.31 3.83
C GLU A 423 -16.66 -41.01 2.81
N LEU A 424 -15.40 -40.97 3.25
CA LEU A 424 -14.24 -40.79 2.38
C LEU A 424 -14.11 -41.98 1.40
N VAL A 425 -14.16 -43.21 1.90
CA VAL A 425 -14.07 -44.43 1.08
C VAL A 425 -15.24 -44.54 0.10
N ALA A 426 -16.44 -44.08 0.48
CA ALA A 426 -17.60 -44.08 -0.40
C ALA A 426 -17.48 -43.12 -1.61
N ILE A 427 -16.69 -42.05 -1.47
CA ILE A 427 -16.40 -41.08 -2.54
C ILE A 427 -15.34 -41.60 -3.51
N LEU A 428 -14.43 -42.43 -3.01
CA LEU A 428 -13.34 -42.97 -3.82
C LEU A 428 -13.87 -44.01 -4.84
N PRO A 429 -13.45 -43.93 -6.11
CA PRO A 429 -13.77 -44.97 -7.08
C PRO A 429 -13.18 -46.30 -6.61
N ARG A 430 -14.02 -47.32 -6.42
CA ARG A 430 -13.61 -48.66 -5.92
C ARG A 430 -12.41 -49.17 -6.71
N SER A 431 -11.25 -49.25 -6.06
CA SER A 431 -10.09 -49.95 -6.57
C SER A 431 -10.43 -51.43 -6.71
N ARG A 432 -10.23 -52.02 -7.89
CA ARG A 432 -10.29 -53.47 -8.07
C ARG A 432 -9.22 -54.13 -7.19
N SER A 433 -9.59 -54.63 -6.02
CA SER A 433 -8.90 -55.74 -5.35
C SER A 433 -9.72 -56.25 -4.17
N THR A 434 -10.47 -57.34 -4.39
CA THR A 434 -10.53 -58.56 -3.57
C THR A 434 -11.66 -59.49 -4.07
N HIS A 435 -11.32 -60.31 -5.05
CA HIS A 435 -11.76 -61.70 -5.29
C HIS A 435 -13.26 -62.08 -5.17
N VAL A 436 -13.98 -62.15 -6.30
CA VAL A 436 -14.90 -63.26 -6.69
C VAL A 436 -14.90 -63.37 -8.23
N PRO A 437 -14.83 -64.59 -8.84
CA PRO A 437 -14.71 -64.78 -10.29
C PRO A 437 -16.07 -64.83 -11.02
N ASN A 438 -16.04 -64.44 -12.30
CA ASN A 438 -16.99 -64.69 -13.40
C ASN A 438 -18.49 -64.47 -13.17
N ASP A 439 -19.08 -63.49 -13.86
CA ASP A 439 -19.78 -63.78 -15.13
C ASP A 439 -20.14 -62.50 -15.90
N SER A 440 -19.92 -62.58 -17.22
CA SER A 440 -20.45 -61.80 -18.35
C SER A 440 -20.79 -60.32 -18.15
N ASP A 441 -19.94 -59.44 -18.69
CA ASP A 441 -20.32 -58.63 -19.86
C ASP A 441 -19.07 -58.03 -20.52
N MET A 442 -18.76 -58.58 -21.69
CA MET A 442 -17.84 -58.02 -22.67
C MET A 442 -18.57 -56.89 -23.38
N ASP A 443 -18.09 -55.66 -23.26
CA ASP A 443 -17.85 -54.78 -24.41
C ASP A 443 -17.18 -53.44 -24.00
N SER A 444 -16.19 -53.04 -24.82
CA SER A 444 -15.43 -51.77 -24.84
C SER A 444 -14.19 -51.65 -23.93
N GLU A 445 -13.13 -52.38 -24.28
CA GLU A 445 -11.76 -51.97 -23.96
C GLU A 445 -11.31 -50.83 -24.88
N SER A 446 -11.15 -49.61 -24.33
CA SER A 446 -10.12 -48.67 -24.77
C SER A 446 -9.80 -47.62 -23.71
N SER A 447 -8.51 -47.55 -23.36
CA SER A 447 -7.81 -46.70 -22.37
C SER A 447 -7.69 -47.25 -20.94
N SER A 448 -6.45 -47.64 -20.64
CA SER A 448 -5.89 -48.04 -19.35
C SER A 448 -6.32 -47.11 -18.20
N GLY A 449 -6.90 -47.71 -17.16
CA GLY A 449 -7.55 -47.02 -16.04
C GLY A 449 -6.65 -46.11 -15.20
N TYR A 450 -7.08 -44.86 -15.09
CA TYR A 450 -6.87 -44.02 -13.90
C TYR A 450 -8.22 -43.47 -13.47
N SER A 451 -8.53 -43.61 -12.19
CA SER A 451 -9.87 -43.44 -11.64
C SER A 451 -10.24 -41.95 -11.45
N GLY A 452 -11.09 -41.41 -12.32
CA GLY A 452 -11.58 -40.03 -12.20
C GLY A 452 -12.68 -39.89 -11.13
N LEU A 453 -12.70 -38.75 -10.43
CA LEU A 453 -13.83 -38.38 -9.56
C LEU A 453 -15.05 -38.05 -10.43
N ARG A 454 -16.23 -38.51 -10.02
CA ARG A 454 -17.51 -38.10 -10.66
C ARG A 454 -17.88 -36.68 -10.24
N GLU A 455 -18.54 -35.95 -11.12
CA GLU A 455 -18.96 -34.55 -10.89
C GLU A 455 -19.79 -34.38 -9.60
N GLU A 456 -20.75 -35.28 -9.36
CA GLU A 456 -21.59 -35.34 -8.16
C GLU A 456 -20.80 -35.44 -6.85
N HIS A 457 -19.58 -35.99 -6.92
CA HIS A 457 -18.73 -36.22 -5.74
C HIS A 457 -17.68 -35.14 -5.52
N VAL A 458 -17.43 -34.24 -6.49
CA VAL A 458 -16.38 -33.21 -6.39
C VAL A 458 -16.67 -32.21 -5.26
N VAL A 459 -17.93 -31.79 -5.12
CA VAL A 459 -18.35 -30.85 -4.07
C VAL A 459 -18.26 -31.51 -2.70
N LYS A 460 -18.72 -32.75 -2.57
CA LYS A 460 -18.64 -33.54 -1.33
C LYS A 460 -17.18 -33.81 -0.93
N ALA A 461 -16.33 -34.16 -1.89
CA ALA A 461 -14.89 -34.34 -1.69
C ALA A 461 -14.21 -33.05 -1.22
N SER A 462 -14.56 -31.90 -1.82
CA SER A 462 -14.03 -30.59 -1.42
C SER A 462 -14.43 -30.20 0.01
N ALA A 463 -15.69 -30.45 0.38
CA ALA A 463 -16.20 -30.20 1.74
C ALA A 463 -15.49 -31.08 2.78
N LEU A 464 -15.34 -32.38 2.48
CA LEU A 464 -14.65 -33.33 3.34
C LEU A 464 -13.16 -32.97 3.50
N LEU A 465 -12.49 -32.62 2.40
CA LEU A 465 -11.10 -32.19 2.43
C LEU A 465 -10.91 -30.93 3.28
N ARG A 466 -11.83 -29.96 3.17
CA ARG A 466 -11.84 -28.75 3.99
C ARG A 466 -12.05 -29.05 5.47
N LEU A 467 -12.93 -29.99 5.80
CA LEU A 467 -13.12 -30.47 7.18
C LEU A 467 -11.84 -31.10 7.73
N TYR A 468 -11.19 -32.00 6.98
CA TYR A 468 -9.91 -32.58 7.39
C TYR A 468 -8.78 -31.52 7.49
N CYS A 469 -8.85 -30.40 6.76
CA CYS A 469 -8.00 -29.22 7.00
C CYS A 469 -8.25 -28.56 8.34
N ALA A 470 -9.51 -28.34 8.71
CA ALA A 470 -9.86 -27.78 10.01
C ALA A 470 -9.48 -28.72 11.16
N LEU A 471 -9.75 -30.02 11.03
CA LEU A 471 -9.44 -31.03 12.05
C LEU A 471 -7.93 -31.14 12.30
N MET A 472 -7.12 -31.24 11.25
CA MET A 472 -5.66 -31.36 11.42
C MET A 472 -5.00 -30.03 11.79
N GLY A 473 -5.47 -28.90 11.24
CA GLY A 473 -4.84 -27.60 11.43
C GLY A 473 -5.24 -26.88 12.71
N ILE A 474 -6.55 -26.84 13.00
CA ILE A 474 -7.11 -26.10 14.14
C ILE A 474 -7.22 -27.04 15.34
N ALA A 475 -7.93 -28.17 15.17
CA ALA A 475 -8.15 -29.11 16.26
C ALA A 475 -6.89 -29.93 16.60
N GLY A 476 -5.95 -30.08 15.67
CA GLY A 476 -4.70 -30.81 15.89
C GLY A 476 -4.87 -32.33 15.91
N LEU A 477 -5.84 -32.85 15.14
CA LEU A 477 -6.04 -34.28 14.91
C LEU A 477 -4.85 -34.87 14.18
N ARG A 478 -4.32 -36.00 14.66
CA ARG A 478 -3.34 -36.81 13.93
C ARG A 478 -4.05 -37.89 13.11
N PRO A 479 -3.92 -37.91 11.77
CA PRO A 479 -4.56 -38.92 10.93
C PRO A 479 -3.97 -40.30 11.24
N THR A 480 -4.78 -41.36 11.09
CA THR A 480 -4.27 -42.74 11.07
C THR A 480 -3.63 -43.03 9.71
N ASP A 481 -2.83 -44.10 9.61
CA ASP A 481 -2.20 -44.50 8.34
C ASP A 481 -3.26 -44.78 7.25
N GLU A 482 -4.37 -45.44 7.61
CA GLU A 482 -5.51 -45.68 6.72
C GLU A 482 -6.16 -44.36 6.25
N GLU A 483 -6.43 -43.41 7.16
CA GLU A 483 -7.00 -42.11 6.80
C GLU A 483 -6.05 -41.30 5.91
N ALA A 484 -4.74 -41.32 6.21
CA ALA A 484 -3.72 -40.60 5.46
C ALA A 484 -3.59 -41.13 4.02
N GLU A 485 -3.59 -42.45 3.84
CA GLU A 485 -3.54 -43.11 2.53
C GLU A 485 -4.77 -42.74 1.69
N GLN A 486 -5.97 -42.86 2.25
CA GLN A 486 -7.20 -42.55 1.50
C GLN A 486 -7.34 -41.06 1.22
N LEU A 487 -6.90 -40.18 2.13
CA LEU A 487 -6.84 -38.73 1.88
C LEU A 487 -5.87 -38.40 0.75
N LEU A 488 -4.70 -39.04 0.71
CA LEU A 488 -3.74 -38.84 -0.38
C LEU A 488 -4.32 -39.30 -1.71
N GLN A 489 -4.95 -40.47 -1.75
CA GLN A 489 -5.62 -41.01 -2.94
C GLN A 489 -6.75 -40.10 -3.43
N LEU A 490 -7.51 -39.49 -2.51
CA LEU A 490 -8.54 -38.51 -2.85
C LEU A 490 -7.91 -37.26 -3.46
N MET A 491 -6.89 -36.68 -2.81
CA MET A 491 -6.26 -35.45 -3.26
C MET A 491 -5.61 -35.57 -4.64
N THR A 492 -5.07 -36.75 -4.97
CA THR A 492 -4.39 -37.01 -6.25
C THR A 492 -5.29 -37.61 -7.32
N SER A 493 -6.61 -37.63 -7.08
CA SER A 493 -7.60 -37.99 -8.09
C SER A 493 -7.75 -36.91 -9.17
N ARG A 494 -8.30 -37.30 -10.33
CA ARG A 494 -8.50 -36.41 -11.48
C ARG A 494 -9.98 -36.02 -11.58
N PRO A 495 -10.37 -34.77 -11.29
CA PRO A 495 -11.75 -34.33 -11.44
C PRO A 495 -12.08 -33.96 -12.89
N PRO A 496 -13.38 -33.84 -13.25
CA PRO A 496 -13.79 -33.25 -14.52
C PRO A 496 -13.37 -31.77 -14.60
N ALA A 497 -13.23 -31.25 -15.82
CA ALA A 497 -12.84 -29.86 -16.10
C ALA A 497 -13.98 -28.86 -15.84
N THR A 498 -14.48 -28.84 -14.61
CA THR A 498 -15.49 -27.90 -14.11
C THR A 498 -14.86 -26.92 -13.12
N PRO A 499 -15.47 -25.74 -12.88
CA PRO A 499 -15.00 -24.80 -11.86
C PRO A 499 -14.88 -25.42 -10.46
N ALA A 500 -15.79 -26.35 -10.12
CA ALA A 500 -15.73 -27.12 -8.88
C ALA A 500 -14.50 -28.05 -8.85
N GLY A 501 -14.15 -28.66 -9.98
CA GLY A 501 -12.94 -29.46 -10.16
C GLY A 501 -11.66 -28.65 -9.99
N VAL A 502 -11.58 -27.46 -10.60
CA VAL A 502 -10.45 -26.53 -10.42
C VAL A 502 -10.27 -26.17 -8.94
N ARG A 503 -11.36 -25.82 -8.26
CA ARG A 503 -11.33 -25.50 -6.83
C ARG A 503 -10.90 -26.69 -5.97
N PHE A 504 -11.38 -27.90 -6.29
CA PHE A 504 -10.96 -29.13 -5.62
C PHE A 504 -9.44 -29.33 -5.75
N VAL A 505 -8.89 -29.19 -6.95
CA VAL A 505 -7.44 -29.32 -7.22
C VAL A 505 -6.64 -28.28 -6.43
N SER A 506 -7.06 -27.01 -6.41
CA SER A 506 -6.41 -25.96 -5.61
C SER A 506 -6.44 -26.25 -4.11
N LEU A 507 -7.56 -26.77 -3.59
CA LEU A 507 -7.69 -27.16 -2.18
C LEU A 507 -6.81 -28.37 -1.84
N SER A 508 -6.77 -29.39 -2.70
CA SER A 508 -5.91 -30.58 -2.60
C SER A 508 -4.43 -30.19 -2.58
N PHE A 509 -4.03 -29.29 -3.48
CA PHE A 509 -2.67 -28.76 -3.51
C PHE A 509 -2.31 -28.00 -2.22
N CYS A 510 -3.16 -27.07 -1.79
CA CYS A 510 -2.93 -26.31 -0.55
C CYS A 510 -2.92 -27.21 0.70
N LYS A 511 -3.70 -28.28 0.71
CA LYS A 511 -3.70 -29.28 1.79
C LYS A 511 -2.40 -30.07 1.84
N LEU A 512 -1.91 -30.56 0.71
CA LEU A 512 -0.61 -31.24 0.60
C LEU A 512 0.53 -30.33 1.07
N LEU A 513 0.47 -29.04 0.70
CA LEU A 513 1.45 -28.02 1.09
C LEU A 513 1.40 -27.72 2.60
N ALA A 514 0.21 -27.65 3.20
CA ALA A 514 0.03 -27.40 4.63
C ALA A 514 0.40 -28.60 5.52
N PHE A 515 0.20 -29.83 5.04
CA PHE A 515 0.43 -31.05 5.82
C PHE A 515 1.29 -32.09 5.06
N PRO A 516 2.60 -31.83 4.90
CA PRO A 516 3.52 -32.75 4.22
C PRO A 516 3.66 -34.11 4.92
N THR A 517 3.21 -34.23 6.17
CA THR A 517 3.18 -35.47 6.95
C THR A 517 2.29 -36.56 6.34
N LEU A 518 1.39 -36.20 5.42
CA LEU A 518 0.58 -37.15 4.65
C LEU A 518 1.42 -37.94 3.63
N VAL A 519 2.64 -37.49 3.34
CA VAL A 519 3.57 -38.09 2.38
C VAL A 519 4.80 -38.61 3.11
N SER A 520 4.62 -39.73 3.81
CA SER A 520 5.63 -40.32 4.67
C SER A 520 6.47 -41.40 3.99
N THR A 521 5.89 -42.12 3.02
CA THR A 521 6.60 -43.18 2.27
C THR A 521 7.10 -42.69 0.91
N PRO A 522 8.16 -43.30 0.34
CA PRO A 522 8.68 -42.91 -0.98
C PRO A 522 7.67 -43.16 -2.11
N GLU A 523 6.80 -44.17 -1.99
CA GLU A 523 5.74 -44.45 -2.96
C GLU A 523 4.68 -43.33 -3.01
N GLN A 524 4.29 -42.82 -1.83
CA GLN A 524 3.38 -41.67 -1.70
C GLN A 524 3.99 -40.40 -2.29
N GLU A 525 5.30 -40.21 -2.12
CA GLU A 525 6.03 -39.07 -2.67
C GLU A 525 6.07 -39.11 -4.20
N GLN A 526 6.39 -40.26 -4.78
CA GLN A 526 6.36 -40.44 -6.23
C GLN A 526 4.96 -40.20 -6.81
N LEU A 527 3.91 -40.68 -6.13
CA LEU A 527 2.52 -40.46 -6.54
C LEU A 527 2.13 -38.97 -6.50
N MET A 528 2.56 -38.23 -5.47
CA MET A 528 2.40 -36.78 -5.41
C MET A 528 3.12 -36.07 -6.56
N VAL A 529 4.39 -36.42 -6.83
CA VAL A 529 5.18 -35.81 -7.92
C VAL A 529 4.57 -36.09 -9.29
N MET A 530 4.08 -37.31 -9.52
CA MET A 530 3.35 -37.67 -10.75
C MET A 530 2.08 -36.85 -10.91
N TRP A 531 1.33 -36.62 -9.82
CA TRP A 531 0.13 -35.80 -9.85
C TRP A 531 0.43 -34.31 -10.08
N LEU A 532 1.45 -33.76 -9.43
CA LEU A 532 1.89 -32.37 -9.67
C LEU A 532 2.38 -32.17 -11.12
N SER A 533 3.10 -33.16 -11.68
CA SER A 533 3.51 -33.15 -13.08
C SER A 533 2.31 -33.20 -14.03
N TRP A 534 1.27 -33.95 -13.67
CA TRP A 534 0.00 -33.97 -14.41
C TRP A 534 -0.73 -32.62 -14.36
N MET A 535 -0.78 -31.95 -13.19
CA MET A 535 -1.38 -30.62 -13.08
C MET A 535 -0.73 -29.60 -14.03
N ILE A 536 0.61 -29.62 -14.12
CA ILE A 536 1.35 -28.70 -15.00
C ILE A 536 1.02 -28.97 -16.47
N LYS A 537 0.89 -30.26 -16.85
CA LYS A 537 0.61 -30.64 -18.23
C LYS A 537 -0.81 -30.29 -18.66
N GLU A 538 -1.79 -30.41 -17.76
CA GLU A 538 -3.21 -30.22 -18.07
C GLU A 538 -3.72 -28.80 -17.76
N GLU A 539 -2.85 -27.87 -17.34
CA GLU A 539 -3.27 -26.49 -16.99
C GLU A 539 -4.00 -25.78 -18.15
N GLU A 540 -3.48 -25.90 -19.38
CA GLU A 540 -4.06 -25.28 -20.59
C GLU A 540 -5.44 -25.87 -20.94
N TYR A 541 -5.64 -27.18 -20.68
CA TYR A 541 -6.92 -27.84 -20.92
C TYR A 541 -7.98 -27.39 -19.90
N PHE A 542 -7.62 -27.31 -18.61
CA PHE A 542 -8.55 -26.84 -17.58
C PHE A 542 -8.89 -25.35 -17.73
N GLU A 543 -7.94 -24.51 -18.15
CA GLU A 543 -8.18 -23.08 -18.40
C GLU A 543 -9.16 -22.86 -19.57
N SER A 544 -8.97 -23.60 -20.66
CA SER A 544 -9.85 -23.51 -21.85
C SER A 544 -11.23 -24.13 -21.66
N ALA A 545 -11.35 -25.24 -20.92
CA ALA A 545 -12.61 -25.96 -20.72
C ALA A 545 -13.48 -25.40 -19.59
N ALA A 546 -12.88 -24.91 -18.50
CA ALA A 546 -13.63 -24.42 -17.34
C ALA A 546 -14.02 -22.93 -17.44
N GLY A 547 -13.36 -22.15 -18.32
CA GLY A 547 -13.63 -20.72 -18.50
C GLY A 547 -13.33 -19.84 -17.28
N VAL A 548 -12.54 -20.34 -16.32
CA VAL A 548 -12.17 -19.64 -15.09
C VAL A 548 -10.83 -18.94 -15.28
N SER A 549 -10.76 -17.64 -14.99
CA SER A 549 -9.56 -16.80 -15.17
C SER A 549 -8.45 -17.02 -14.13
N ALA A 550 -8.69 -17.85 -13.11
CA ALA A 550 -7.75 -18.15 -12.04
C ALA A 550 -7.51 -19.67 -12.02
N SER A 551 -6.40 -20.11 -12.61
CA SER A 551 -6.05 -21.53 -12.72
C SER A 551 -5.20 -22.00 -11.53
N PHE A 552 -5.24 -23.30 -11.22
CA PHE A 552 -4.30 -23.89 -10.26
C PHE A 552 -2.84 -23.84 -10.79
N GLY A 553 -2.64 -23.67 -12.10
CA GLY A 553 -1.32 -23.50 -12.73
C GLY A 553 -0.63 -22.22 -12.28
N GLU A 554 -1.35 -21.09 -12.24
CA GLU A 554 -0.84 -19.83 -11.69
C GLU A 554 -0.44 -19.97 -10.21
N MET A 555 -1.25 -20.69 -9.42
CA MET A 555 -0.96 -20.96 -8.01
C MET A 555 0.28 -21.84 -7.83
N LEU A 556 0.45 -22.88 -8.65
CA LEU A 556 1.64 -23.73 -8.65
C LEU A 556 2.91 -22.94 -8.97
N LEU A 557 2.86 -22.11 -10.02
CA LEU A 557 3.97 -21.25 -10.44
C LEU A 557 4.32 -20.23 -9.36
N LEU A 558 3.30 -19.62 -8.74
CA LEU A 558 3.49 -18.64 -7.67
C LEU A 558 4.17 -19.26 -6.44
N VAL A 559 3.73 -20.46 -6.03
CA VAL A 559 4.37 -21.22 -4.95
C VAL A 559 5.80 -21.63 -5.31
N ALA A 560 6.05 -22.07 -6.55
CA ALA A 560 7.39 -22.38 -7.03
C ALA A 560 8.32 -21.16 -6.96
N MET A 561 7.84 -19.99 -7.39
CA MET A 561 8.57 -18.73 -7.27
C MET A 561 8.84 -18.32 -5.82
N TYR A 562 7.89 -18.54 -4.90
CA TYR A 562 8.11 -18.30 -3.46
C TYR A 562 9.15 -19.24 -2.85
N PHE A 563 9.17 -20.51 -3.27
CA PHE A 563 10.19 -21.46 -2.83
C PHE A 563 11.59 -21.07 -3.29
N HIS A 564 11.75 -20.67 -4.56
CA HIS A 564 13.03 -20.17 -5.10
C HIS A 564 13.46 -18.84 -4.45
N SER A 565 12.51 -17.97 -4.11
CA SER A 565 12.79 -16.70 -3.40
C SER A 565 12.91 -16.84 -1.88
N ASN A 566 12.73 -18.05 -1.33
CA ASN A 566 12.74 -18.35 0.10
C ASN A 566 11.72 -17.54 0.94
N GLN A 567 10.60 -17.14 0.33
CA GLN A 567 9.52 -16.38 0.98
C GLN A 567 8.43 -17.32 1.52
N LEU A 568 8.73 -18.05 2.60
CA LEU A 568 7.80 -19.06 3.14
C LEU A 568 6.52 -18.46 3.74
N SER A 569 6.55 -17.22 4.23
CA SER A 569 5.37 -16.53 4.77
C SER A 569 4.30 -16.30 3.71
N ALA A 570 4.70 -15.92 2.49
CA ALA A 570 3.83 -15.74 1.34
C ALA A 570 3.04 -17.01 1.02
N ILE A 571 3.73 -18.16 1.08
CA ILE A 571 3.12 -19.48 0.86
C ILE A 571 2.08 -19.76 1.93
N ILE A 572 2.39 -19.48 3.20
CA ILE A 572 1.46 -19.70 4.32
C ILE A 572 0.21 -18.84 4.15
N GLU A 573 0.36 -17.57 3.78
CA GLU A 573 -0.77 -16.66 3.53
C GLU A 573 -1.62 -17.11 2.33
N LEU A 574 -1.00 -17.50 1.21
CA LEU A 574 -1.69 -18.02 0.04
C LEU A 574 -2.48 -19.29 0.35
N VAL A 575 -1.88 -20.21 1.10
CA VAL A 575 -2.52 -21.45 1.55
C VAL A 575 -3.69 -21.15 2.49
N CYS A 576 -3.53 -20.24 3.46
CA CYS A 576 -4.60 -19.86 4.38
C CYS A 576 -5.75 -19.14 3.66
N SER A 577 -5.44 -18.31 2.66
CA SER A 577 -6.43 -17.62 1.82
C SER A 577 -7.24 -18.62 1.00
N THR A 578 -6.56 -19.53 0.30
CA THR A 578 -7.19 -20.55 -0.56
C THR A 578 -8.05 -21.54 0.24
N LEU A 579 -7.58 -21.97 1.42
CA LEU A 579 -8.34 -22.85 2.30
C LEU A 579 -9.48 -22.13 3.04
N GLY A 580 -9.47 -20.78 3.06
CA GLY A 580 -10.41 -19.95 3.81
C GLY A 580 -10.33 -20.18 5.32
N MET A 581 -9.13 -20.49 5.85
CA MET A 581 -8.89 -20.73 7.27
C MET A 581 -7.43 -20.43 7.64
N LYS A 582 -7.20 -19.87 8.84
CA LYS A 582 -5.85 -19.57 9.33
C LYS A 582 -5.26 -20.79 10.05
N ILE A 583 -4.25 -21.41 9.45
CA ILE A 583 -3.55 -22.59 10.01
C ILE A 583 -2.09 -22.21 10.29
N ALA A 584 -1.56 -22.62 11.45
CA ALA A 584 -0.16 -22.44 11.79
C ALA A 584 0.69 -23.53 11.12
N ILE A 585 1.29 -23.22 9.96
CA ILE A 585 2.19 -24.13 9.23
C ILE A 585 3.63 -23.87 9.70
N LYS A 586 4.34 -24.91 10.16
CA LYS A 586 5.74 -24.79 10.57
C LYS A 586 6.65 -24.68 9.33
N PRO A 587 7.59 -23.71 9.27
CA PRO A 587 8.53 -23.58 8.15
C PRO A 587 9.37 -24.84 7.89
N SER A 588 9.71 -25.60 8.94
CA SER A 588 10.45 -26.85 8.83
C SER A 588 9.69 -27.94 8.07
N SER A 589 8.36 -27.97 8.16
CA SER A 589 7.52 -28.92 7.43
C SER A 589 7.56 -28.67 5.92
N LEU A 590 7.72 -27.41 5.49
CA LEU A 590 7.80 -27.02 4.09
C LEU A 590 9.15 -27.33 3.43
N SER A 591 10.18 -27.73 4.19
CA SER A 591 11.53 -27.98 3.66
C SER A 591 11.55 -29.11 2.63
N LYS A 592 10.85 -30.23 2.91
CA LYS A 592 10.72 -31.36 1.98
C LYS A 592 10.01 -30.94 0.69
N MET A 593 8.90 -30.21 0.82
CA MET A 593 8.15 -29.68 -0.33
C MET A 593 8.99 -28.68 -1.15
N LYS A 594 9.80 -27.83 -0.50
CA LYS A 594 10.72 -26.92 -1.17
C LYS A 594 11.72 -27.68 -2.03
N THR A 595 12.31 -28.77 -1.53
CA THR A 595 13.26 -29.59 -2.31
C THR A 595 12.58 -30.16 -3.56
N ILE A 596 11.41 -30.77 -3.41
CA ILE A 596 10.65 -31.36 -4.52
C ILE A 596 10.30 -30.28 -5.57
N PHE A 597 9.77 -29.12 -5.15
CA PHE A 597 9.41 -28.04 -6.07
C PHE A 597 10.62 -27.42 -6.76
N THR A 598 11.73 -27.20 -6.05
CA THR A 598 12.90 -26.50 -6.61
C THR A 598 13.84 -27.38 -7.42
N GLN A 599 13.90 -28.69 -7.13
CA GLN A 599 14.85 -29.63 -7.74
C GLN A 599 14.20 -30.57 -8.75
N GLU A 600 12.95 -31.00 -8.55
CA GLU A 600 12.31 -32.04 -9.37
C GLU A 600 11.25 -31.49 -10.32
N ILE A 601 10.39 -30.58 -9.85
CA ILE A 601 9.20 -30.14 -10.61
C ILE A 601 9.47 -28.83 -11.38
N PHE A 602 9.93 -27.80 -10.68
CA PHE A 602 10.11 -26.47 -11.23
C PHE A 602 11.54 -25.99 -10.98
N THR A 603 12.48 -26.42 -11.82
CA THR A 603 13.86 -25.94 -11.77
C THR A 603 13.92 -24.42 -12.06
N GLU A 604 14.99 -23.74 -11.63
CA GLU A 604 15.19 -22.29 -11.87
C GLU A 604 15.03 -21.93 -13.37
N GLN A 605 15.43 -22.83 -14.27
CA GLN A 605 15.28 -22.68 -15.72
C GLN A 605 13.81 -22.71 -16.18
N VAL A 606 13.01 -23.65 -15.67
CA VAL A 606 11.59 -23.77 -16.05
C VAL A 606 10.80 -22.57 -15.52
N VAL A 607 11.06 -22.18 -14.26
CA VAL A 607 10.40 -21.03 -13.63
C VAL A 607 10.72 -19.73 -14.38
N THR A 608 11.98 -19.51 -14.78
CA THR A 608 12.36 -18.33 -15.56
C THR A 608 11.73 -18.29 -16.94
N ALA A 609 11.59 -19.42 -17.62
CA ALA A 609 10.91 -19.49 -18.92
C ALA A 609 9.39 -19.26 -18.81
N HIS A 610 8.75 -19.77 -17.75
CA HIS A 610 7.32 -19.55 -17.50
C HIS A 610 7.02 -18.13 -16.99
N ALA A 611 7.94 -17.46 -16.30
CA ALA A 611 7.74 -16.12 -15.75
C ALA A 611 7.34 -15.07 -16.80
N VAL A 612 7.72 -15.23 -18.08
CA VAL A 612 7.33 -14.34 -19.19
C VAL A 612 5.87 -14.52 -19.61
N ARG A 613 5.33 -15.73 -19.40
CA ARG A 613 3.95 -16.10 -19.76
C ARG A 613 2.93 -15.72 -18.69
N VAL A 614 3.37 -15.49 -17.45
CA VAL A 614 2.50 -15.04 -16.34
C VAL A 614 1.81 -13.74 -16.72
N ALA A 615 0.48 -13.68 -16.55
CA ALA A 615 -0.29 -12.48 -16.80
C ALA A 615 0.21 -11.31 -15.93
N VAL A 616 0.15 -10.10 -16.49
CA VAL A 616 0.43 -8.88 -15.71
C VAL A 616 -0.71 -8.64 -14.72
N THR A 617 -0.40 -8.05 -13.58
CA THR A 617 -1.42 -7.64 -12.62
C THR A 617 -2.14 -6.39 -13.17
N ASN A 618 -3.41 -6.56 -13.54
CA ASN A 618 -4.27 -5.46 -13.99
C ASN A 618 -4.52 -4.47 -12.84
N ASN A 619 -4.52 -3.17 -13.16
CA ASN A 619 -4.73 -2.08 -12.20
C ASN A 619 -3.86 -2.18 -10.94
N LEU A 620 -2.58 -2.49 -11.09
CA LEU A 620 -1.66 -2.64 -9.95
C LEU A 620 -1.63 -1.37 -9.10
N SER A 621 -1.97 -1.50 -7.82
CA SER A 621 -1.96 -0.41 -6.83
C SER A 621 -1.42 -0.91 -5.48
N ALA A 622 -1.05 0.02 -4.60
CA ALA A 622 -0.58 -0.30 -3.24
C ALA A 622 -1.66 -0.92 -2.34
N ASN A 623 -2.92 -0.90 -2.76
CA ASN A 623 -4.04 -1.47 -2.00
C ASN A 623 -4.18 -2.99 -2.20
N ILE A 624 -3.53 -3.56 -3.21
CA ILE A 624 -3.60 -5.00 -3.46
C ILE A 624 -2.72 -5.72 -2.44
N THR A 625 -3.35 -6.50 -1.56
CA THR A 625 -2.65 -7.27 -0.52
C THR A 625 -2.24 -8.64 -1.02
N GLY A 626 -1.08 -9.12 -0.59
CA GLY A 626 -0.54 -10.43 -0.95
C GLY A 626 0.73 -10.30 -1.81
N PHE A 627 1.36 -11.42 -2.11
CA PHE A 627 2.58 -11.43 -2.92
C PHE A 627 2.22 -11.55 -4.40
N LEU A 628 2.30 -10.44 -5.14
CA LEU A 628 1.99 -10.38 -6.56
C LEU A 628 3.15 -10.86 -7.46
N PRO A 629 2.89 -11.20 -8.74
CA PRO A 629 3.92 -11.54 -9.74
C PRO A 629 5.09 -10.56 -9.79
N ILE A 630 4.83 -9.26 -9.54
CA ILE A 630 5.86 -8.22 -9.50
C ILE A 630 7.01 -8.53 -8.52
N HIS A 631 6.71 -9.11 -7.36
CA HIS A 631 7.74 -9.46 -6.36
C HIS A 631 8.61 -10.61 -6.83
N CYS A 632 8.01 -11.57 -7.52
CA CYS A 632 8.72 -12.71 -8.08
C CYS A 632 9.63 -12.29 -9.24
N ILE A 633 9.11 -11.48 -10.18
CA ILE A 633 9.91 -10.94 -11.28
C ILE A 633 11.05 -10.07 -10.75
N TYR A 634 10.80 -9.23 -9.75
CA TYR A 634 11.85 -8.46 -9.08
C TYR A 634 12.94 -9.37 -8.50
N GLN A 635 12.58 -10.43 -7.78
CA GLN A 635 13.56 -11.33 -7.18
C GLN A 635 14.34 -12.15 -8.22
N LEU A 636 13.68 -12.61 -9.29
CA LEU A 636 14.32 -13.31 -10.41
C LEU A 636 15.28 -12.41 -11.19
N LEU A 637 14.93 -11.13 -11.37
CA LEU A 637 15.83 -10.13 -11.93
C LEU A 637 17.01 -9.85 -11.00
N ARG A 638 16.78 -9.77 -9.69
CA ARG A 638 17.81 -9.57 -8.67
C ARG A 638 18.80 -10.75 -8.60
N SER A 639 18.32 -11.98 -8.74
CA SER A 639 19.16 -13.20 -8.77
C SER A 639 19.85 -13.44 -10.11
N ARG A 640 19.63 -12.55 -11.10
CA ARG A 640 20.15 -12.63 -12.47
C ARG A 640 19.70 -13.88 -13.24
N ALA A 641 18.61 -14.52 -12.82
CA ALA A 641 18.14 -15.79 -13.39
C ALA A 641 17.76 -15.66 -14.88
N PHE A 642 17.12 -14.55 -15.26
CA PHE A 642 16.80 -14.25 -16.67
C PHE A 642 18.04 -14.17 -17.58
N THR A 643 19.15 -13.62 -17.07
CA THR A 643 20.40 -13.54 -17.83
C THR A 643 21.13 -14.89 -17.87
N LYS A 644 21.11 -15.67 -16.77
CA LYS A 644 21.68 -17.02 -16.74
C LYS A 644 21.04 -17.95 -17.77
N HIS A 645 19.71 -17.88 -17.90
CA HIS A 645 18.93 -18.78 -18.77
C HIS A 645 18.54 -18.17 -20.13
N LYS A 646 19.04 -16.97 -20.47
CA LYS A 646 18.80 -16.27 -21.74
C LYS A 646 17.30 -16.06 -22.08
N VAL A 647 16.50 -15.65 -21.10
CA VAL A 647 15.08 -15.31 -21.28
C VAL A 647 14.88 -13.79 -21.22
N SER A 648 14.21 -13.20 -22.22
CA SER A 648 13.91 -11.75 -22.27
C SER A 648 12.58 -11.42 -21.57
N ILE A 649 12.61 -10.49 -20.60
CA ILE A 649 11.42 -10.09 -19.81
C ILE A 649 10.83 -8.71 -20.19
N LYS A 650 11.43 -8.03 -21.20
CA LYS A 650 11.08 -6.66 -21.60
C LYS A 650 9.57 -6.44 -21.76
N ASP A 651 8.91 -7.29 -22.55
CA ASP A 651 7.49 -7.09 -22.91
C ASP A 651 6.56 -7.22 -21.71
N TRP A 652 6.92 -8.05 -20.73
CA TRP A 652 6.17 -8.20 -19.49
C TRP A 652 6.29 -6.95 -18.64
N ILE A 653 7.52 -6.42 -18.48
CA ILE A 653 7.76 -5.17 -17.72
C ILE A 653 6.99 -4.01 -18.35
N PHE A 654 7.07 -3.83 -19.67
CA PHE A 654 6.36 -2.76 -20.36
C PHE A 654 4.83 -2.87 -20.18
N ARG A 655 4.26 -4.07 -20.35
CA ARG A 655 2.84 -4.31 -20.09
C ARG A 655 2.45 -4.04 -18.64
N GLN A 656 3.27 -4.46 -17.68
CA GLN A 656 2.99 -4.23 -16.26
C GLN A 656 3.02 -2.74 -15.89
N LEU A 657 3.92 -1.96 -16.48
CA LEU A 657 3.96 -0.50 -16.26
C LEU A 657 2.73 0.21 -16.86
N CYS A 658 2.19 -0.30 -17.97
CA CYS A 658 0.97 0.24 -18.59
C CYS A 658 -0.30 -0.02 -17.75
N GLU A 659 -0.34 -1.13 -17.02
CA GLU A 659 -1.49 -1.54 -16.19
C GLU A 659 -1.41 -1.04 -14.73
N THR A 660 -0.54 -0.06 -14.43
CA THR A 660 -0.38 0.48 -13.07
C THR A 660 -1.27 1.68 -12.79
N THR A 661 -1.87 1.71 -11.61
CA THR A 661 -2.76 2.78 -11.14
C THR A 661 -2.27 3.38 -9.83
N THR A 662 -2.87 4.49 -9.41
CA THR A 662 -2.58 5.08 -8.09
C THR A 662 -3.43 4.43 -7.00
N PRO A 663 -2.95 4.33 -5.74
CA PRO A 663 -1.61 4.67 -5.24
C PRO A 663 -0.50 3.72 -5.72
N LEU A 664 0.72 4.24 -5.89
CA LEU A 664 1.82 3.49 -6.50
C LEU A 664 2.34 2.34 -5.60
N HIS A 665 2.45 1.14 -6.16
CA HIS A 665 3.01 -0.01 -5.47
C HIS A 665 4.51 0.16 -5.16
N THR A 666 4.92 -0.13 -3.92
CA THR A 666 6.28 0.13 -3.40
C THR A 666 7.40 -0.58 -4.16
N GLN A 667 7.11 -1.73 -4.75
CA GLN A 667 8.08 -2.55 -5.49
C GLN A 667 8.35 -2.07 -6.93
N LEU A 668 7.60 -1.09 -7.46
CA LEU A 668 7.74 -0.65 -8.86
C LEU A 668 9.07 0.05 -9.16
N LEU A 669 9.51 1.00 -8.33
CA LEU A 669 10.78 1.70 -8.56
C LEU A 669 11.98 0.75 -8.46
N PRO A 670 12.10 -0.09 -7.40
CA PRO A 670 13.19 -1.07 -7.33
C PRO A 670 13.18 -2.08 -8.49
N LEU A 671 12.00 -2.45 -9.01
CA LEU A 671 11.90 -3.30 -10.17
C LEU A 671 12.51 -2.65 -11.41
N ILE A 672 12.18 -1.37 -11.66
CA ILE A 672 12.75 -0.60 -12.78
C ILE A 672 14.27 -0.49 -12.64
N ASP A 673 14.78 -0.20 -11.44
CA ASP A 673 16.21 -0.05 -11.19
C ASP A 673 16.99 -1.37 -11.42
N VAL A 674 16.46 -2.50 -10.93
CA VAL A 674 17.08 -3.81 -11.15
C VAL A 674 16.99 -4.23 -12.62
N TYR A 675 15.91 -3.88 -13.32
CA TYR A 675 15.78 -4.11 -14.75
C TYR A 675 16.81 -3.30 -15.56
N ILE A 676 17.02 -2.01 -15.25
CA ILE A 676 18.07 -1.18 -15.86
C ILE A 676 19.46 -1.78 -15.62
N ASN A 677 19.76 -2.18 -14.38
CA ASN A 677 21.01 -2.86 -14.04
C ASN A 677 21.16 -4.22 -14.73
N SER A 678 20.06 -4.88 -15.09
CA SER A 678 20.07 -6.11 -15.90
C SER A 678 20.47 -5.89 -17.35
N ILE A 679 20.26 -4.69 -17.88
CA ILE A 679 20.63 -4.32 -19.26
C ILE A 679 22.10 -3.90 -19.30
N LEU A 680 22.55 -3.11 -18.32
CA LEU A 680 23.85 -2.44 -18.33
C LEU A 680 24.99 -3.25 -17.72
N THR A 681 24.70 -4.21 -16.81
CA THR A 681 25.75 -5.00 -16.14
C THR A 681 25.78 -6.44 -16.69
N PRO A 682 26.93 -6.92 -17.23
CA PRO A 682 27.04 -8.30 -17.70
C PRO A 682 26.98 -9.30 -16.54
N ALA A 683 26.32 -10.44 -16.76
CA ALA A 683 26.15 -11.47 -15.72
C ALA A 683 27.42 -12.28 -15.42
N SER A 684 28.37 -12.36 -16.35
CA SER A 684 29.66 -13.03 -16.17
C SER A 684 30.70 -12.50 -17.16
N LYS A 685 31.98 -12.55 -16.80
CA LYS A 685 33.12 -12.24 -17.69
C LYS A 685 33.17 -13.11 -18.95
N THR A 686 32.50 -14.27 -18.93
CA THR A 686 32.48 -15.26 -20.03
C THR A 686 31.34 -15.06 -21.04
N ASN A 687 30.26 -14.35 -20.68
CA ASN A 687 29.12 -14.07 -21.56
C ASN A 687 28.80 -12.55 -21.53
N PRO A 688 29.42 -11.76 -22.42
CA PRO A 688 29.28 -10.29 -22.41
C PRO A 688 28.01 -9.75 -23.08
N GLU A 689 27.13 -10.59 -23.64
CA GLU A 689 25.84 -10.14 -24.18
C GLU A 689 24.75 -10.10 -23.10
N ALA A 690 24.16 -8.92 -22.91
CA ALA A 690 22.96 -8.77 -22.09
C ALA A 690 21.74 -9.38 -22.82
N THR A 691 21.00 -10.25 -22.14
CA THR A 691 19.78 -10.87 -22.66
C THR A 691 18.61 -9.89 -22.76
N ASN A 692 18.53 -8.93 -21.82
CA ASN A 692 17.46 -7.95 -21.77
C ASN A 692 17.81 -6.72 -22.62
N GLN A 693 16.85 -6.26 -23.41
CA GLN A 693 16.98 -5.09 -24.28
C GLN A 693 16.26 -3.87 -23.68
N PRO A 694 16.72 -2.64 -23.95
CA PRO A 694 15.99 -1.42 -23.61
C PRO A 694 14.59 -1.37 -24.27
N ILE A 695 13.68 -0.61 -23.66
CA ILE A 695 12.37 -0.29 -24.25
C ILE A 695 12.60 0.53 -25.53
N THR A 696 11.86 0.23 -26.60
CA THR A 696 12.10 0.87 -27.91
C THR A 696 11.56 2.30 -27.93
N GLU A 697 12.16 3.17 -28.75
CA GLU A 697 11.71 4.56 -28.88
C GLU A 697 10.25 4.66 -29.37
N GLN A 698 9.81 3.73 -30.23
CA GLN A 698 8.43 3.67 -30.73
C GLN A 698 7.43 3.32 -29.63
N GLU A 699 7.76 2.36 -28.77
CA GLU A 699 6.94 2.01 -27.58
C GLU A 699 6.82 3.21 -26.63
N ILE A 700 7.92 3.93 -26.41
CA ILE A 700 7.95 5.14 -25.57
C ILE A 700 7.06 6.24 -26.18
N LEU A 701 7.23 6.54 -27.47
CA LEU A 701 6.44 7.57 -28.15
C LEU A 701 4.94 7.26 -28.14
N ASN A 702 4.54 5.99 -28.29
CA ASN A 702 3.14 5.58 -28.22
C ASN A 702 2.50 5.88 -26.86
N VAL A 703 3.27 5.86 -25.76
CA VAL A 703 2.78 6.23 -24.41
C VAL A 703 2.52 7.74 -24.29
N PHE A 704 3.31 8.56 -24.99
CA PHE A 704 3.21 10.03 -24.95
C PHE A 704 2.38 10.64 -26.11
N GLN A 705 1.93 9.84 -27.08
CA GLN A 705 1.00 10.25 -28.13
C GLN A 705 -0.34 10.69 -27.52
N GLY A 706 -0.65 11.98 -27.66
CA GLY A 706 -1.81 12.65 -27.06
C GLY A 706 -1.48 13.98 -26.34
N LEU A 707 -0.21 14.20 -25.96
CA LEU A 707 0.28 15.45 -25.34
C LEU A 707 1.04 16.36 -26.31
N ALA A 708 1.68 15.79 -27.33
CA ALA A 708 2.34 16.54 -28.39
C ALA A 708 1.29 17.09 -29.37
N GLY A 709 0.97 18.38 -29.26
CA GLY A 709 0.03 19.08 -30.12
C GLY A 709 0.35 18.94 -31.61
N GLY A 710 -0.24 17.93 -32.23
CA GLY A 710 -0.17 17.63 -33.65
C GLY A 710 -1.39 16.81 -34.02
N ASP A 711 -2.29 17.46 -34.75
CA ASP A 711 -3.50 16.95 -35.39
C ASP A 711 -4.83 17.02 -34.62
N GLY A 712 -5.81 17.62 -35.29
CA GLY A 712 -7.07 18.14 -34.75
C GLY A 712 -8.14 17.10 -34.45
N GLY A 713 -7.80 16.03 -33.74
CA GLY A 713 -8.74 15.03 -33.26
C GLY A 713 -8.63 14.85 -31.75
N LYS A 714 -9.77 14.80 -31.04
CA LYS A 714 -9.85 14.39 -29.63
C LYS A 714 -9.42 12.92 -29.48
N VAL A 715 -8.14 12.61 -29.61
CA VAL A 715 -7.59 11.31 -29.22
C VAL A 715 -7.34 11.39 -27.73
N ARG A 716 -8.27 10.85 -26.93
CA ARG A 716 -8.04 10.63 -25.50
C ARG A 716 -6.74 9.84 -25.37
N SER A 717 -5.80 10.34 -24.57
CA SER A 717 -4.56 9.61 -24.27
C SER A 717 -4.93 8.20 -23.79
N ARG A 718 -4.42 7.17 -24.49
CA ARG A 718 -4.72 5.76 -24.23
C ARG A 718 -4.10 5.28 -22.91
N TYR A 719 -3.08 5.98 -22.43
CA TYR A 719 -2.30 5.62 -21.25
C TYR A 719 -2.47 6.64 -20.12
N THR A 720 -2.41 6.14 -18.89
CA THR A 720 -2.57 6.95 -17.69
C THR A 720 -1.33 7.79 -17.41
N ILE A 721 -1.50 8.82 -16.57
CA ILE A 721 -0.43 9.71 -16.11
C ILE A 721 0.64 8.95 -15.31
N THR A 722 0.25 7.89 -14.60
CA THR A 722 1.14 7.02 -13.84
C THR A 722 2.09 6.28 -14.76
N THR A 723 1.58 5.71 -15.85
CA THR A 723 2.41 5.07 -16.87
C THR A 723 3.40 6.06 -17.49
N GLN A 724 2.94 7.26 -17.84
CA GLN A 724 3.81 8.31 -18.39
C GLN A 724 4.95 8.69 -17.42
N LEU A 725 4.65 8.82 -16.13
CA LEU A 725 5.65 9.12 -15.10
C LEU A 725 6.62 7.98 -14.84
N LEU A 726 6.16 6.72 -14.86
CA LEU A 726 7.02 5.55 -14.68
C LEU A 726 7.95 5.34 -15.87
N ILE A 727 7.46 5.56 -17.09
CA ILE A 727 8.30 5.52 -18.30
C ILE A 727 9.29 6.68 -18.30
N LEU A 728 8.89 7.88 -17.87
CA LEU A 728 9.83 9.00 -17.69
C LEU A 728 10.92 8.65 -16.66
N TYR A 729 10.55 8.06 -15.53
CA TYR A 729 11.51 7.60 -14.52
C TYR A 729 12.48 6.57 -15.10
N TYR A 730 11.97 5.58 -15.83
CA TYR A 730 12.82 4.61 -16.52
C TYR A 730 13.83 5.26 -17.47
N ILE A 731 13.40 6.21 -18.31
CA ILE A 731 14.28 6.89 -19.27
C ILE A 731 15.40 7.65 -18.54
N LEU A 732 15.02 8.47 -17.54
CA LEU A 732 15.99 9.30 -16.81
C LEU A 732 16.96 8.45 -15.99
N SER A 733 16.48 7.38 -15.34
CA SER A 733 17.32 6.44 -14.60
C SER A 733 18.23 5.63 -15.54
N TYR A 734 17.76 5.30 -16.75
CA TYR A 734 18.57 4.63 -17.76
C TYR A 734 19.71 5.52 -18.26
N GLU A 735 19.45 6.80 -18.53
CA GLU A 735 20.49 7.78 -18.90
C GLU A 735 21.54 7.96 -17.77
N GLU A 736 21.09 8.11 -16.52
CA GLU A 736 21.99 8.23 -15.36
C GLU A 736 22.84 6.97 -15.19
N ALA A 737 22.24 5.79 -15.30
CA ALA A 737 22.93 4.51 -15.14
C ALA A 737 23.90 4.22 -16.31
N LEU A 738 23.59 4.67 -17.52
CA LEU A 738 24.48 4.55 -18.69
C LEU A 738 25.74 5.39 -18.45
N LEU A 739 25.58 6.65 -18.03
CA LEU A 739 26.70 7.54 -17.70
C LEU A 739 27.54 6.99 -16.53
N ALA A 740 26.91 6.45 -15.49
CA ALA A 740 27.60 5.89 -14.32
C ALA A 740 28.42 4.63 -14.65
N ASN A 741 27.90 3.76 -15.54
CA ASN A 741 28.50 2.47 -15.88
C ASN A 741 29.36 2.48 -17.15
N THR A 742 29.73 3.65 -17.68
CA THR A 742 30.55 3.78 -18.91
C THR A 742 31.78 2.85 -18.90
N LYS A 743 32.47 2.73 -17.75
CA LYS A 743 33.64 1.85 -17.53
C LYS A 743 33.39 0.36 -17.73
N THR A 744 32.24 -0.15 -17.30
CA THR A 744 31.88 -1.56 -17.41
C THR A 744 31.30 -1.88 -18.79
N LEU A 745 30.65 -0.90 -19.43
CA LEU A 745 30.10 -1.00 -20.78
C LEU A 745 31.17 -1.06 -21.87
N ALA A 746 32.37 -0.50 -21.63
CA ALA A 746 33.51 -0.58 -22.55
C ALA A 746 33.97 -2.02 -22.85
N LEU A 747 33.73 -2.94 -21.91
CA LEU A 747 34.09 -4.36 -22.02
C LEU A 747 33.02 -5.20 -22.76
N MET A 748 31.86 -4.62 -23.10
CA MET A 748 30.78 -5.30 -23.80
C MET A 748 30.93 -5.20 -25.32
N GLN A 749 30.70 -6.31 -26.04
CA GLN A 749 30.80 -6.35 -27.51
C GLN A 749 29.70 -5.53 -28.21
N LYS A 750 28.52 -5.39 -27.60
CA LYS A 750 27.42 -4.52 -28.06
C LYS A 750 27.15 -3.47 -27.01
N LYS A 751 27.52 -2.22 -27.29
CA LYS A 751 27.24 -1.09 -26.40
C LYS A 751 25.72 -0.79 -26.45
N PRO A 752 25.02 -0.74 -25.30
CA PRO A 752 23.66 -0.23 -25.26
C PRO A 752 23.66 1.21 -25.74
N LYS A 753 22.71 1.56 -26.62
CA LYS A 753 22.62 2.92 -27.18
C LYS A 753 21.91 3.84 -26.21
N SER A 754 22.38 5.08 -26.13
CA SER A 754 21.63 6.18 -25.53
C SER A 754 20.41 6.50 -26.40
N TYR A 755 19.36 7.04 -25.78
CA TYR A 755 18.17 7.48 -26.50
C TYR A 755 18.49 8.69 -27.37
N SER A 756 17.80 8.82 -28.51
CA SER A 756 18.03 9.95 -29.41
C SER A 756 17.60 11.27 -28.75
N PRO A 757 18.34 12.38 -28.97
CA PRO A 757 17.95 13.68 -28.44
C PRO A 757 16.60 14.17 -29.01
N ALA A 758 16.20 13.65 -30.18
CA ALA A 758 14.92 13.90 -30.81
C ALA A 758 13.73 13.29 -30.03
N LEU A 759 13.94 12.16 -29.36
CA LEU A 759 12.94 11.57 -28.46
C LEU A 759 12.74 12.45 -27.22
N MET A 760 13.84 12.83 -26.58
CA MET A 760 13.82 13.64 -25.36
C MET A 760 13.25 15.05 -25.56
N ASP A 761 13.25 15.57 -26.79
CA ASP A 761 12.65 16.85 -27.15
C ASP A 761 11.12 16.78 -27.30
N GLN A 762 10.57 15.59 -27.61
CA GLN A 762 9.13 15.39 -27.76
C GLN A 762 8.42 15.14 -26.42
N ILE A 763 9.14 14.66 -25.42
CA ILE A 763 8.57 14.33 -24.10
C ILE A 763 8.48 15.61 -23.25
N PRO A 764 7.28 16.02 -22.79
CA PRO A 764 7.11 17.23 -21.97
C PRO A 764 7.48 16.95 -20.51
N ILE A 765 8.77 16.79 -20.23
CA ILE A 765 9.31 16.40 -18.90
C ILE A 765 8.76 17.30 -17.78
N LYS A 766 8.83 18.63 -17.94
CA LYS A 766 8.42 19.59 -16.90
C LYS A 766 6.91 19.52 -16.61
N HIS A 767 6.08 19.35 -17.64
CA HIS A 767 4.64 19.14 -17.48
C HIS A 767 4.31 17.92 -16.62
N LEU A 768 4.97 16.79 -16.90
CA LEU A 768 4.76 15.53 -16.18
C LEU A 768 5.17 15.68 -14.71
N ILE A 769 6.32 16.31 -14.44
CA ILE A 769 6.80 16.56 -13.08
C ILE A 769 5.81 17.42 -12.28
N ARG A 770 5.25 18.45 -12.91
CA ARG A 770 4.22 19.31 -12.30
C ARG A 770 2.93 18.53 -11.99
N GLN A 771 2.52 17.64 -12.89
CA GLN A 771 1.37 16.77 -12.63
C GLN A 771 1.64 15.80 -11.48
N ALA A 772 2.85 15.26 -11.38
CA ALA A 772 3.27 14.44 -10.24
C ALA A 772 3.29 15.23 -8.93
N GLN A 773 3.70 16.50 -8.97
CA GLN A 773 3.66 17.41 -7.81
C GLN A 773 2.21 17.65 -7.34
N GLY A 774 1.23 17.70 -8.23
CA GLY A 774 -0.18 17.78 -7.86
C GLY A 774 -0.72 16.53 -7.13
N LEU A 775 -0.03 15.40 -7.21
CA LEU A 775 -0.45 14.08 -6.72
C LEU A 775 0.48 13.53 -5.61
N GLN A 776 1.04 14.39 -4.75
CA GLN A 776 2.05 13.98 -3.76
C GLN A 776 1.61 12.85 -2.82
N GLN A 777 0.33 12.79 -2.44
CA GLN A 777 -0.19 11.77 -1.51
C GLN A 777 -0.10 10.35 -2.07
N GLU A 778 -0.22 10.19 -3.40
CA GLU A 778 -0.29 8.89 -4.07
C GLU A 778 1.02 8.50 -4.78
N LEU A 779 1.83 9.50 -5.14
CA LEU A 779 3.03 9.35 -5.98
C LEU A 779 4.30 9.92 -5.31
N GLY A 780 4.29 10.18 -4.01
CA GLY A 780 5.38 10.88 -3.30
C GLY A 780 6.78 10.29 -3.54
N GLY A 781 6.92 8.96 -3.47
CA GLY A 781 8.20 8.29 -3.74
C GLY A 781 8.69 8.45 -5.18
N LEU A 782 7.79 8.38 -6.17
CA LEU A 782 8.13 8.55 -7.58
C LEU A 782 8.46 10.03 -7.90
N HIS A 783 7.69 10.97 -7.36
CA HIS A 783 7.93 12.40 -7.56
C HIS A 783 9.30 12.82 -7.01
N SER A 784 9.67 12.39 -5.81
CA SER A 784 10.97 12.68 -5.21
C SER A 784 12.13 12.13 -6.06
N ALA A 785 12.00 10.88 -6.53
CA ALA A 785 13.03 10.27 -7.36
C ALA A 785 13.17 10.97 -8.72
N LEU A 786 12.05 11.32 -9.36
CA LEU A 786 12.02 12.08 -10.60
C LEU A 786 12.61 13.49 -10.44
N LEU A 787 12.30 14.20 -9.36
CA LEU A 787 12.83 15.53 -9.10
C LEU A 787 14.35 15.51 -8.89
N ARG A 788 14.86 14.49 -8.18
CA ARG A 788 16.31 14.26 -8.04
C ARG A 788 16.97 14.09 -9.40
N LEU A 789 16.41 13.22 -10.25
CA LEU A 789 16.92 12.96 -11.60
C LEU A 789 16.85 14.20 -12.50
N LEU A 790 15.81 15.02 -12.36
CA LEU A 790 15.68 16.27 -13.10
C LEU A 790 16.75 17.28 -12.68
N ALA A 791 16.98 17.44 -11.37
CA ALA A 791 17.97 18.37 -10.84
C ALA A 791 19.41 18.00 -11.25
N THR A 792 19.71 16.70 -11.38
CA THR A 792 21.03 16.23 -11.81
C THR A 792 21.23 16.29 -13.32
N ASN A 793 20.26 15.82 -14.11
CA ASN A 793 20.43 15.66 -15.57
C ASN A 793 20.00 16.93 -16.35
N TYR A 794 19.01 17.67 -15.87
CA TYR A 794 18.40 18.82 -16.56
C TYR A 794 18.33 20.07 -15.66
N PRO A 795 19.46 20.60 -15.16
CA PRO A 795 19.46 21.75 -14.24
C PRO A 795 18.82 23.01 -14.83
N HIS A 796 18.87 23.18 -16.16
CA HIS A 796 18.21 24.26 -16.88
C HIS A 796 16.67 24.24 -16.79
N LEU A 797 16.05 23.13 -16.38
CA LEU A 797 14.60 23.04 -16.13
C LEU A 797 14.22 23.35 -14.68
N CYS A 798 15.21 23.39 -13.79
CA CYS A 798 15.07 23.63 -12.35
C CYS A 798 15.42 25.08 -11.96
N MET A 799 15.32 26.03 -12.90
CA MET A 799 15.50 27.46 -12.61
C MET A 799 14.42 27.93 -11.63
N VAL A 800 14.83 28.52 -10.51
CA VAL A 800 13.93 28.92 -9.41
C VAL A 800 12.87 29.91 -9.90
N GLU A 801 13.25 30.85 -10.76
CA GLU A 801 12.36 31.87 -11.33
C GLU A 801 11.17 31.27 -12.09
N ASP A 802 11.35 30.11 -12.73
CA ASP A 802 10.27 29.45 -13.44
C ASP A 802 9.24 28.83 -12.48
N TRP A 803 9.72 28.25 -11.39
CA TRP A 803 8.88 27.50 -10.46
C TRP A 803 8.15 28.45 -9.50
N ILE A 804 8.81 29.53 -9.07
CA ILE A 804 8.20 30.55 -8.20
C ILE A 804 7.09 31.34 -8.89
N SER A 805 7.14 31.47 -10.22
CA SER A 805 6.14 32.20 -11.01
C SER A 805 4.73 31.60 -10.91
N GLU A 806 4.63 30.34 -10.47
CA GLU A 806 3.37 29.61 -10.30
C GLU A 806 2.75 29.74 -8.91
N GLU A 807 3.51 30.24 -7.92
CA GLU A 807 3.06 30.34 -6.54
C GLU A 807 1.92 31.36 -6.39
N GLU A 808 0.86 30.97 -5.70
CA GLU A 808 -0.32 31.82 -5.52
C GLU A 808 -0.08 32.89 -4.46
N VAL A 809 0.12 34.14 -4.88
CA VAL A 809 0.37 35.25 -3.94
C VAL A 809 -0.90 35.71 -3.19
N THR A 810 -2.07 35.67 -3.83
CA THR A 810 -3.34 36.22 -3.27
C THR A 810 -4.60 35.41 -3.60
N GLY A 811 -4.50 34.30 -4.34
CA GLY A 811 -5.65 33.48 -4.76
C GLY A 811 -6.63 34.15 -5.75
N THR A 812 -6.28 35.33 -6.28
CA THR A 812 -7.14 36.13 -7.19
C THR A 812 -7.29 35.52 -8.58
N LEU A 813 -6.24 34.91 -9.12
CA LEU A 813 -6.21 34.36 -10.48
C LEU A 813 -7.16 33.14 -10.66
N PRO A 814 -7.22 32.16 -9.72
CA PRO A 814 -8.23 31.10 -9.74
C PRO A 814 -9.67 31.62 -9.67
N LEU A 815 -9.91 32.69 -8.91
CA LEU A 815 -11.23 33.31 -8.77
C LEU A 815 -11.65 34.00 -10.08
N LEU A 816 -10.75 34.76 -10.72
CA LEU A 816 -10.98 35.34 -12.05
C LEU A 816 -11.22 34.26 -13.11
N ARG A 817 -10.47 33.15 -13.08
CA ARG A 817 -10.72 31.99 -13.93
C ARG A 817 -12.15 31.48 -13.74
N LYS A 818 -12.61 31.27 -12.50
CA LYS A 818 -13.96 30.77 -12.22
C LYS A 818 -15.07 31.76 -12.62
N MET A 819 -14.85 33.07 -12.47
CA MET A 819 -15.86 34.09 -12.78
C MET A 819 -15.96 34.42 -14.27
N LEU A 820 -14.83 34.44 -14.99
CA LEU A 820 -14.76 34.90 -16.37
C LEU A 820 -14.79 33.76 -17.41
N LEU A 821 -14.48 32.53 -17.00
CA LEU A 821 -14.60 31.34 -17.86
C LEU A 821 -15.86 30.55 -17.51
N THR A 822 -16.93 30.79 -18.28
CA THR A 822 -18.21 30.04 -18.17
C THR A 822 -18.13 28.62 -18.71
N SER A 823 -17.10 28.29 -19.49
CA SER A 823 -16.81 26.96 -20.05
C SER A 823 -15.31 26.69 -20.01
N SER A 824 -14.92 25.45 -19.73
CA SER A 824 -13.52 24.97 -19.76
C SER A 824 -12.95 24.83 -21.18
N THR A 825 -13.79 24.96 -22.21
CA THR A 825 -13.38 24.95 -23.63
C THR A 825 -13.08 26.37 -24.11
N CYS A 826 -11.90 26.53 -24.72
CA CYS A 826 -11.46 27.82 -25.27
C CYS A 826 -12.40 28.28 -26.39
N LYS A 827 -12.72 29.58 -26.39
CA LYS A 827 -13.62 30.22 -27.37
C LYS A 827 -12.96 30.50 -28.73
N TYR A 828 -11.62 30.51 -28.81
CA TYR A 828 -10.87 30.93 -30.00
C TYR A 828 -10.00 29.81 -30.55
N SER A 829 -9.91 29.67 -31.88
CA SER A 829 -9.04 28.68 -32.53
C SER A 829 -7.61 29.19 -32.77
N GLN A 830 -6.66 28.28 -33.01
CA GLN A 830 -5.27 28.61 -33.37
C GLN A 830 -5.21 29.47 -34.65
N THR A 831 -6.09 29.21 -35.62
CA THR A 831 -6.20 29.96 -36.87
C THR A 831 -6.67 31.40 -36.64
N GLN A 832 -7.68 31.59 -35.78
CA GLN A 832 -8.18 32.93 -35.42
C GLN A 832 -7.12 33.77 -34.69
N LEU A 833 -6.27 33.14 -33.87
CA LEU A 833 -5.15 33.82 -33.22
C LEU A 833 -4.11 34.27 -34.26
N ARG A 834 -3.75 33.39 -35.21
CA ARG A 834 -2.78 33.70 -36.28
C ARG A 834 -3.27 34.84 -37.18
N GLU A 835 -4.54 34.84 -37.56
CA GLU A 835 -5.17 35.92 -38.34
C GLU A 835 -5.19 37.26 -37.58
N ALA A 836 -5.40 37.22 -36.26
CA ALA A 836 -5.37 38.42 -35.43
C ALA A 836 -3.95 39.01 -35.32
N PHE A 837 -2.91 38.16 -35.29
CA PHE A 837 -1.52 38.60 -35.33
C PHE A 837 -1.10 39.19 -36.69
N GLN A 838 -1.65 38.71 -37.80
CA GLN A 838 -1.36 39.30 -39.12
C GLN A 838 -1.94 40.70 -39.29
N ASN A 839 -2.98 41.06 -38.52
CA ASN A 839 -3.64 42.36 -38.56
C ASN A 839 -3.35 43.21 -37.31
N VAL A 840 -2.16 43.10 -36.69
CA VAL A 840 -1.84 43.79 -35.42
C VAL A 840 -2.03 45.30 -35.49
N LEU A 841 -1.59 45.95 -36.57
CA LEU A 841 -1.65 47.41 -36.72
C LEU A 841 -3.08 47.94 -36.90
N SER A 842 -3.96 47.19 -37.58
CA SER A 842 -5.36 47.57 -37.84
C SER A 842 -6.36 47.03 -36.82
N GLY A 843 -6.01 45.94 -36.12
CA GLY A 843 -6.90 45.15 -35.26
C GLY A 843 -6.40 44.92 -33.83
N GLY A 844 -5.46 45.73 -33.32
CA GLY A 844 -4.84 45.59 -32.00
C GLY A 844 -5.80 45.31 -30.81
N PRO A 845 -6.97 45.98 -30.69
CA PRO A 845 -7.93 45.70 -29.62
C PRO A 845 -8.55 44.29 -29.67
N ARG A 846 -8.75 43.74 -30.88
CA ARG A 846 -9.27 42.38 -31.07
C ARG A 846 -8.23 41.36 -30.62
N LEU A 847 -6.96 41.56 -31.00
CA LEU A 847 -5.86 40.72 -30.55
C LEU A 847 -5.72 40.76 -29.02
N LEU A 848 -5.78 41.95 -28.41
CA LEU A 848 -5.67 42.10 -26.96
C LEU A 848 -6.77 41.33 -26.22
N ARG A 849 -8.04 41.38 -26.68
CA ARG A 849 -9.14 40.62 -26.07
C ARG A 849 -8.92 39.11 -26.13
N ILE A 850 -8.36 38.61 -27.24
CA ILE A 850 -8.03 37.19 -27.39
C ILE A 850 -6.89 36.83 -26.41
N LEU A 851 -5.83 37.63 -26.36
CA LEU A 851 -4.69 37.38 -25.47
C LEU A 851 -5.09 37.44 -23.99
N GLU A 852 -5.89 38.42 -23.58
CA GLU A 852 -6.39 38.52 -22.19
C GLU A 852 -7.25 37.31 -21.81
N HIS A 853 -8.09 36.80 -22.72
CA HIS A 853 -8.82 35.55 -22.48
C HIS A 853 -7.87 34.35 -22.30
N LEU A 854 -6.82 34.24 -23.13
CA LEU A 854 -5.82 33.17 -23.02
C LEU A 854 -5.08 33.22 -21.68
N THR A 855 -4.82 34.40 -21.11
CA THR A 855 -4.13 34.50 -19.80
C THR A 855 -4.91 33.88 -18.63
N LEU A 856 -6.19 33.60 -18.81
CA LEU A 856 -7.03 32.94 -17.80
C LEU A 856 -6.98 31.40 -17.90
N LEU A 857 -6.48 30.83 -19.01
CA LEU A 857 -6.40 29.39 -19.24
C LEU A 857 -5.31 28.72 -18.40
N SER A 858 -5.46 27.41 -18.14
CA SER A 858 -4.42 26.66 -17.44
C SER A 858 -3.20 26.49 -18.35
N ALA A 859 -2.02 26.32 -17.76
CA ALA A 859 -0.80 26.20 -18.54
C ALA A 859 -0.81 24.99 -19.50
N GLY A 860 -1.53 23.91 -19.14
CA GLY A 860 -1.75 22.77 -20.03
C GLY A 860 -2.65 23.10 -21.23
N ASP A 861 -3.70 23.89 -21.02
CA ASP A 861 -4.64 24.30 -22.10
C ASP A 861 -4.01 25.31 -23.07
N LEU A 862 -2.90 25.96 -22.69
CA LEU A 862 -2.16 26.90 -23.53
C LEU A 862 -1.26 26.22 -24.57
N ILE A 863 -0.92 24.93 -24.39
CA ILE A 863 -0.01 24.18 -25.27
C ILE A 863 -0.36 24.31 -26.77
N PRO A 864 -1.63 24.16 -27.20
CA PRO A 864 -1.99 24.26 -28.62
C PRO A 864 -1.76 25.65 -29.23
N TYR A 865 -1.73 26.72 -28.42
CA TYR A 865 -1.55 28.09 -28.90
C TYR A 865 -0.08 28.49 -29.00
N ALA A 866 0.84 27.72 -28.43
CA ALA A 866 2.26 28.06 -28.39
C ALA A 866 2.84 28.30 -29.80
N GLU A 867 2.51 27.45 -30.78
CA GLU A 867 3.01 27.62 -32.15
C GLU A 867 2.49 28.88 -32.84
N ALA A 868 1.22 29.24 -32.62
CA ALA A 868 0.68 30.47 -33.17
C ALA A 868 1.29 31.71 -32.49
N LEU A 869 1.56 31.63 -31.18
CA LEU A 869 2.19 32.71 -30.41
C LEU A 869 3.64 32.92 -30.85
N THR A 870 4.47 31.87 -30.88
CA THR A 870 5.90 32.00 -31.22
C THR A 870 6.11 32.42 -32.66
N ALA A 871 5.42 31.79 -33.62
CA ALA A 871 5.57 32.12 -35.05
C ALA A 871 5.19 33.55 -35.39
N SER A 872 4.35 34.19 -34.56
CA SER A 872 3.89 35.56 -34.77
C SER A 872 4.72 36.62 -34.02
N MET A 873 5.70 36.22 -33.20
CA MET A 873 6.49 37.18 -32.40
C MET A 873 7.29 38.17 -33.25
N GLY A 874 7.75 37.76 -34.43
CA GLY A 874 8.47 38.65 -35.35
C GLY A 874 7.62 39.82 -35.87
N LEU A 875 6.29 39.65 -35.95
CA LEU A 875 5.34 40.70 -36.37
C LEU A 875 5.12 41.76 -35.29
N LEU A 876 5.44 41.45 -34.03
CA LEU A 876 5.28 42.38 -32.90
C LEU A 876 6.41 43.42 -32.81
N LEU A 877 7.45 43.29 -33.65
CA LEU A 877 8.59 44.19 -33.73
C LEU A 877 8.38 45.38 -34.69
N GLU A 878 7.18 45.52 -35.27
CA GLU A 878 6.83 46.65 -36.13
C GLU A 878 6.53 47.91 -35.30
N ASP A 879 6.85 49.08 -35.86
CA ASP A 879 6.60 50.37 -35.22
C ASP A 879 5.08 50.63 -35.12
N GLY A 880 4.58 50.87 -33.90
CA GLY A 880 3.15 51.17 -33.63
C GLY A 880 2.41 50.14 -32.78
N VAL A 881 3.06 49.04 -32.37
CA VAL A 881 2.44 48.03 -31.49
C VAL A 881 2.30 48.54 -30.05
N SER A 882 1.13 48.32 -29.45
CA SER A 882 0.87 48.70 -28.04
C SER A 882 1.74 47.91 -27.06
N ARG A 883 2.35 48.63 -26.10
CA ARG A 883 3.10 48.03 -24.97
C ARG A 883 2.29 46.99 -24.19
N ARG A 884 0.97 47.15 -24.09
CA ARG A 884 0.08 46.22 -23.37
C ARG A 884 0.05 44.85 -24.05
N ILE A 885 0.03 44.80 -25.39
CA ILE A 885 0.06 43.56 -26.16
C ILE A 885 1.37 42.82 -25.89
N LEU A 886 2.51 43.52 -25.97
CA LEU A 886 3.83 42.95 -25.69
C LEU A 886 3.93 42.38 -24.26
N GLN A 887 3.38 43.08 -23.27
CA GLN A 887 3.33 42.59 -21.89
C GLN A 887 2.46 41.33 -21.74
N THR A 888 1.29 41.28 -22.40
CA THR A 888 0.44 40.09 -22.36
C THR A 888 1.08 38.88 -23.06
N VAL A 889 1.79 39.11 -24.17
CA VAL A 889 2.55 38.05 -24.86
C VAL A 889 3.69 37.53 -24.00
N ASN A 890 4.46 38.41 -23.35
CA ASN A 890 5.50 37.99 -22.41
C ASN A 890 4.91 37.15 -21.27
N LYS A 891 3.80 37.60 -20.67
CA LYS A 891 3.12 36.85 -19.61
C LYS A 891 2.67 35.45 -20.08
N LEU A 892 2.09 35.34 -21.28
CA LEU A 892 1.69 34.05 -21.84
C LEU A 892 2.89 33.13 -22.11
N TRP A 893 3.99 33.71 -22.61
CA TRP A 893 5.23 32.97 -22.84
C TRP A 893 5.81 32.42 -21.53
N MET A 894 5.87 33.24 -20.48
CA MET A 894 6.32 32.81 -19.15
C MET A 894 5.45 31.68 -18.58
N VAL A 895 4.12 31.75 -18.73
CA VAL A 895 3.23 30.65 -18.31
C VAL A 895 3.47 29.38 -19.14
N LEU A 896 3.69 29.48 -20.45
CA LEU A 896 4.03 28.33 -21.29
C LEU A 896 5.40 27.71 -20.94
N ASN A 897 6.35 28.54 -20.49
CA ASN A 897 7.69 28.12 -20.07
C ASN A 897 7.67 27.18 -18.84
N THR A 898 6.58 27.19 -18.07
CA THR A 898 6.39 26.27 -16.94
C THR A 898 6.06 24.84 -17.37
N VAL A 899 5.60 24.63 -18.61
CA VAL A 899 5.06 23.34 -19.09
C VAL A 899 5.97 22.65 -20.09
N MET A 900 6.39 23.36 -21.14
CA MET A 900 7.22 22.80 -22.23
C MET A 900 8.36 23.74 -22.66
N PRO A 901 9.26 24.11 -21.73
CA PRO A 901 10.31 25.12 -21.96
C PRO A 901 11.20 24.79 -23.16
N ARG A 902 11.72 23.56 -23.29
CA ARG A 902 12.65 23.18 -24.36
C ARG A 902 12.07 23.41 -25.75
N LYS A 903 10.88 22.84 -26.01
CA LYS A 903 10.17 23.02 -27.28
C LYS A 903 9.82 24.49 -27.52
N LEU A 904 9.38 25.20 -26.48
CA LEU A 904 9.05 26.62 -26.56
C LEU A 904 10.27 27.46 -26.97
N TRP A 905 11.43 27.23 -26.36
CA TRP A 905 12.68 27.93 -26.64
C TRP A 905 13.15 27.72 -28.08
N VAL A 906 13.12 26.47 -28.57
CA VAL A 906 13.46 26.16 -29.97
C VAL A 906 12.52 26.89 -30.92
N MET A 907 11.23 26.93 -30.62
CA MET A 907 10.23 27.60 -31.46
C MET A 907 10.41 29.13 -31.47
N THR A 908 10.77 29.74 -30.34
CA THR A 908 11.04 31.19 -30.27
C THR A 908 12.34 31.58 -30.93
N VAL A 909 13.44 30.84 -30.73
CA VAL A 909 14.71 31.13 -31.41
C VAL A 909 14.55 31.06 -32.93
N ASN A 910 13.84 30.05 -33.43
CA ASN A 910 13.57 29.92 -34.86
C ASN A 910 12.62 31.01 -35.40
N ALA A 911 11.74 31.57 -34.56
CA ALA A 911 10.84 32.65 -34.98
C ALA A 911 11.48 34.05 -34.95
N LEU A 912 12.48 34.27 -34.09
CA LEU A 912 13.14 35.57 -33.88
C LEU A 912 14.41 35.78 -34.74
N GLN A 913 14.58 34.97 -35.79
CA GLN A 913 15.72 35.11 -36.70
C GLN A 913 15.62 36.38 -37.57
N PRO A 914 16.74 37.02 -37.95
CA PRO A 914 16.74 38.17 -38.84
C PRO A 914 16.07 37.86 -40.19
N SER A 915 15.15 38.70 -40.64
CA SER A 915 14.37 38.51 -41.87
C SER A 915 15.14 38.86 -43.16
N VAL A 916 16.45 38.57 -43.22
CA VAL A 916 17.28 38.91 -44.39
C VAL A 916 17.07 37.85 -45.48
N LYS A 917 16.47 38.26 -46.61
CA LYS A 917 16.15 37.42 -47.78
C LYS A 917 17.35 36.66 -48.42
N LEU A 918 18.57 36.80 -47.89
CA LEU A 918 19.83 36.31 -48.48
C LEU A 918 20.55 35.22 -47.67
N LEU A 919 20.14 34.91 -46.43
CA LEU A 919 20.72 33.81 -45.66
C LEU A 919 19.70 32.69 -45.51
N ARG A 920 20.10 31.48 -45.90
CA ARG A 920 19.36 30.23 -45.78
C ARG A 920 18.77 30.14 -44.36
N GLN A 921 17.44 30.20 -44.21
CA GLN A 921 16.76 30.03 -42.92
C GLN A 921 17.13 28.65 -42.35
N GLN A 922 18.14 28.62 -41.49
CA GLN A 922 18.58 27.39 -40.85
C GLN A 922 17.68 27.17 -39.63
N LYS A 923 16.88 26.09 -39.66
CA LYS A 923 16.11 25.67 -38.49
C LYS A 923 17.08 25.09 -37.47
N TYR A 924 17.24 25.76 -36.34
CA TYR A 924 18.05 25.28 -35.23
C TYR A 924 17.29 24.19 -34.49
N THR A 925 18.01 23.12 -34.16
CA THR A 925 17.52 22.05 -33.28
C THR A 925 17.95 22.32 -31.84
N GLN A 926 17.36 21.59 -30.89
CA GLN A 926 17.77 21.68 -29.49
C GLN A 926 19.27 21.38 -29.29
N ASN A 927 19.85 20.47 -30.08
CA ASN A 927 21.27 20.14 -29.96
C ASN A 927 22.16 21.31 -30.39
N ASP A 928 21.83 21.98 -31.49
CA ASP A 928 22.60 23.13 -31.98
C ASP A 928 22.64 24.26 -30.93
N LEU A 929 21.51 24.49 -30.25
CA LEU A 929 21.37 25.53 -29.22
C LEU A 929 22.02 25.15 -27.87
N MET A 930 22.09 23.86 -27.53
CA MET A 930 22.83 23.39 -26.36
C MET A 930 24.35 23.47 -26.57
N VAL A 931 24.82 23.25 -27.80
CA VAL A 931 26.25 23.35 -28.14
C VAL A 931 26.69 24.81 -28.20
N ASP A 932 25.94 25.70 -28.85
CA ASP A 932 26.22 27.14 -28.90
C ASP A 932 25.01 28.00 -28.45
N PRO A 933 24.87 28.24 -27.14
CA PRO A 933 23.87 29.15 -26.57
C PRO A 933 23.94 30.60 -27.09
N LEU A 934 25.07 31.04 -27.64
CA LEU A 934 25.19 32.42 -28.14
C LEU A 934 24.36 32.67 -29.41
N ILE A 935 23.84 31.62 -30.04
CA ILE A 935 22.88 31.72 -31.15
C ILE A 935 21.65 32.53 -30.74
N VAL A 936 21.21 32.45 -29.47
CA VAL A 936 20.06 33.20 -28.95
C VAL A 936 20.27 34.72 -29.08
N LEU A 937 21.50 35.20 -28.97
CA LEU A 937 21.85 36.62 -29.08
C LEU A 937 22.01 37.09 -30.53
N ARG A 938 22.05 36.18 -31.52
CA ARG A 938 22.10 36.49 -32.96
C ARG A 938 20.69 36.72 -33.55
N CYS A 939 19.76 37.21 -32.73
CA CYS A 939 18.38 37.49 -33.12
C CYS A 939 18.24 38.84 -33.84
N ASP A 940 17.03 39.16 -34.31
CA ASP A 940 16.73 40.46 -34.93
C ASP A 940 17.10 41.64 -34.00
N SER A 941 17.91 42.58 -34.48
CA SER A 941 18.44 43.69 -33.68
C SER A 941 17.37 44.62 -33.12
N ARG A 942 16.15 44.61 -33.67
CA ARG A 942 15.01 45.36 -33.13
C ARG A 942 14.58 44.86 -31.74
N ILE A 943 14.86 43.61 -31.40
CA ILE A 943 14.51 43.02 -30.09
C ILE A 943 15.24 43.73 -28.95
N PHE A 944 16.46 44.20 -29.18
CA PHE A 944 17.25 44.95 -28.21
C PHE A 944 16.58 46.27 -27.77
N ARG A 945 15.61 46.78 -28.55
CA ARG A 945 14.79 47.95 -28.20
C ARG A 945 13.45 47.60 -27.56
N CYS A 946 13.09 46.32 -27.46
CA CYS A 946 11.80 45.85 -26.98
C CYS A 946 11.94 45.09 -25.64
N PRO A 947 11.70 45.75 -24.48
CA PRO A 947 11.95 45.15 -23.17
C PRO A 947 11.26 43.79 -22.93
N PRO A 948 9.97 43.59 -23.27
CA PRO A 948 9.29 42.31 -23.01
C PRO A 948 9.82 41.13 -23.84
N LEU A 949 10.35 41.39 -25.04
CA LEU A 949 10.94 40.33 -25.88
C LEU A 949 12.42 40.12 -25.53
N MET A 950 13.11 41.18 -25.11
CA MET A 950 14.45 41.08 -24.56
C MET A 950 14.45 40.18 -23.30
N ASP A 951 13.49 40.38 -22.41
CA ASP A 951 13.27 39.53 -21.23
C ASP A 951 13.16 38.03 -21.59
N VAL A 952 12.32 37.70 -22.59
CA VAL A 952 12.20 36.35 -23.15
C VAL A 952 13.56 35.82 -23.67
N THR A 953 14.31 36.63 -24.43
CA THR A 953 15.62 36.21 -24.95
C THR A 953 16.66 35.99 -23.86
N LEU A 954 16.66 36.81 -22.81
CA LEU A 954 17.54 36.67 -21.67
C LEU A 954 17.22 35.41 -20.87
N HIS A 955 15.94 35.11 -20.69
CA HIS A 955 15.48 33.90 -20.02
C HIS A 955 15.92 32.63 -20.76
N MET A 956 15.75 32.62 -22.09
CA MET A 956 16.24 31.53 -22.94
C MET A 956 17.76 31.39 -22.89
N LEU A 957 18.50 32.50 -22.94
CA LEU A 957 19.96 32.50 -22.87
C LEU A 957 20.45 31.85 -21.57
N ASN A 958 19.89 32.25 -20.43
CA ASN A 958 20.23 31.66 -19.14
C ASN A 958 19.94 30.14 -19.11
N GLY A 959 18.75 29.75 -19.59
CA GLY A 959 18.39 28.34 -19.73
C GLY A 959 19.37 27.55 -20.62
N TYR A 960 19.77 28.07 -21.77
CA TYR A 960 20.71 27.41 -22.67
C TYR A 960 22.16 27.40 -22.16
N LEU A 961 22.61 28.43 -21.42
CA LEU A 961 23.91 28.40 -20.75
C LEU A 961 23.96 27.27 -19.72
N LEU A 962 22.91 27.10 -18.91
CA LEU A 962 22.80 25.98 -17.97
C LEU A 962 22.68 24.62 -18.70
N ALA A 963 21.96 24.57 -19.83
CA ALA A 963 21.84 23.36 -20.64
C ALA A 963 23.18 22.95 -21.26
N SER A 964 23.96 23.92 -21.74
CA SER A 964 25.30 23.71 -22.30
C SER A 964 26.27 23.19 -21.24
N LYS A 965 26.24 23.75 -20.02
CA LYS A 965 26.99 23.24 -18.86
C LYS A 965 26.67 21.77 -18.57
N ALA A 966 25.38 21.42 -18.52
CA ALA A 966 24.95 20.04 -18.30
C ALA A 966 25.37 19.10 -19.44
N TYR A 967 25.19 19.55 -20.69
CA TYR A 967 25.59 18.81 -21.89
C TYR A 967 27.09 18.51 -21.91
N LEU A 968 27.94 19.51 -21.67
CA LEU A 968 29.39 19.32 -21.64
C LEU A 968 29.83 18.41 -20.50
N ASN A 969 29.18 18.48 -19.34
CA ASN A 969 29.43 17.57 -18.22
C ASN A 969 29.07 16.11 -18.55
N ALA A 970 27.96 15.88 -19.26
CA ALA A 970 27.58 14.53 -19.72
C ALA A 970 28.52 14.03 -20.83
N HIS A 971 28.77 14.85 -21.85
CA HIS A 971 29.65 14.53 -22.97
C HIS A 971 31.07 14.20 -22.54
N LEU A 972 31.60 14.89 -21.52
CA LEU A 972 32.93 14.59 -20.96
C LEU A 972 32.97 13.19 -20.32
N LYS A 973 31.92 12.79 -19.60
CA LYS A 973 31.82 11.45 -18.99
C LYS A 973 31.72 10.35 -20.05
N GLU A 974 31.01 10.60 -21.15
CA GLU A 974 30.91 9.66 -22.27
C GLU A 974 32.23 9.51 -23.06
N THR A 975 32.99 10.61 -23.19
CA THR A 975 34.20 10.65 -24.04
C THR A 975 35.49 10.25 -23.32
N ALA A 976 35.51 10.25 -21.98
CA ALA A 976 36.71 10.00 -21.15
C ALA A 976 37.41 8.62 -21.35
N GLU A 977 36.89 7.75 -22.21
CA GLU A 977 37.48 6.44 -22.54
C GLU A 977 38.22 6.38 -23.89
N PHE A 978 37.87 7.22 -24.87
CA PHE A 978 38.55 7.23 -26.17
C PHE A 978 40.05 7.53 -26.03
N GLU A 979 40.43 8.33 -25.03
CA GLU A 979 41.83 8.68 -24.76
C GLU A 979 42.62 7.58 -24.03
N ARG A 980 42.04 6.84 -23.08
CA ARG A 980 42.79 5.77 -22.40
C ARG A 980 43.15 4.63 -23.35
N GLN A 981 42.29 4.31 -24.33
CA GLN A 981 42.62 3.36 -25.40
C GLN A 981 43.68 3.94 -26.37
N ALA A 982 43.62 5.23 -26.71
CA ALA A 982 44.64 5.88 -27.53
C ALA A 982 46.02 5.98 -26.84
N GLN A 983 46.04 6.26 -25.53
CA GLN A 983 47.26 6.30 -24.68
C GLN A 983 47.89 4.91 -24.49
N THR A 984 47.08 3.84 -24.44
CA THR A 984 47.63 2.47 -24.35
C THR A 984 48.32 2.03 -25.65
N VAL A 985 47.89 2.55 -26.81
CA VAL A 985 48.52 2.27 -28.12
C VAL A 985 49.75 3.15 -28.37
N SER A 986 49.77 4.38 -27.88
CA SER A 986 50.91 5.30 -28.04
C SER A 986 52.08 5.02 -27.09
N ASN A 987 51.86 4.33 -25.97
CA ASN A 987 52.92 3.95 -25.02
C ASN A 987 53.77 2.73 -25.42
N LEU A 988 53.62 2.20 -26.65
CA LEU A 988 54.51 1.17 -27.21
C LEU A 988 55.72 1.73 -27.99
N GLY A 989 55.93 3.05 -28.01
CA GLY A 989 57.12 3.65 -28.57
C GLY A 989 57.44 5.02 -27.99
N LEU A 990 58.59 5.11 -27.32
CA LEU A 990 59.29 6.32 -26.82
C LEU A 990 58.97 6.72 -25.37
N SER A 991 59.79 6.19 -24.46
CA SER A 991 60.06 6.78 -23.14
C SER A 991 60.91 8.04 -23.29
N GLY A 992 60.40 9.21 -22.86
CA GLY A 992 61.23 10.39 -22.67
C GLY A 992 60.48 11.71 -22.66
N GLN A 993 59.95 12.09 -21.49
CA GLN A 993 59.97 13.44 -20.86
C GLN A 993 58.73 13.66 -19.99
N PRO A 994 58.87 13.84 -18.66
CA PRO A 994 57.89 14.57 -17.86
C PRO A 994 58.23 16.06 -17.96
N ASP A 995 57.27 16.91 -18.35
CA ASP A 995 57.16 18.35 -18.01
C ASP A 995 56.34 19.10 -19.07
N THR A 996 55.05 18.79 -19.14
CA THR A 996 54.00 19.79 -19.37
C THR A 996 52.81 19.40 -18.48
N PRO A 997 52.15 20.33 -17.76
CA PRO A 997 50.89 20.00 -17.12
C PRO A 997 49.90 19.70 -18.25
N GLU A 998 49.59 18.42 -18.48
CA GLU A 998 48.50 18.04 -19.38
C GLU A 998 47.23 18.68 -18.83
N VAL A 999 46.80 19.80 -19.43
CA VAL A 999 45.55 20.48 -19.09
C VAL A 999 44.45 19.46 -19.23
N THR A 1000 43.86 19.05 -18.11
CA THR A 1000 42.85 17.99 -18.13
C THR A 1000 41.64 18.45 -18.94
N ARG A 1001 40.94 17.55 -19.63
CA ARG A 1001 39.71 17.92 -20.37
C ARG A 1001 38.66 18.60 -19.47
N GLU A 1002 38.72 18.36 -18.17
CA GLU A 1002 37.90 19.04 -17.18
C GLU A 1002 38.30 20.52 -17.00
N GLU A 1003 39.59 20.83 -16.98
CA GLU A 1003 40.08 22.22 -17.02
C GLU A 1003 39.71 22.91 -18.34
N LEU A 1004 39.84 22.24 -19.49
CA LEU A 1004 39.41 22.78 -20.78
C LEU A 1004 37.90 23.06 -20.81
N LYS A 1005 37.09 22.16 -20.25
CA LYS A 1005 35.64 22.35 -20.10
C LYS A 1005 35.34 23.57 -19.23
N ASN A 1006 35.99 23.69 -18.07
CA ASN A 1006 35.78 24.83 -17.16
C ASN A 1006 36.21 26.15 -17.82
N ALA A 1007 37.34 26.15 -18.55
CA ALA A 1007 37.80 27.32 -19.31
C ALA A 1007 36.83 27.70 -20.44
N LEU A 1008 36.31 26.73 -21.19
CA LEU A 1008 35.32 26.95 -22.25
C LEU A 1008 34.04 27.56 -21.68
N LEU A 1009 33.53 27.01 -20.58
CA LEU A 1009 32.32 27.51 -19.91
C LEU A 1009 32.51 28.94 -19.40
N ALA A 1010 33.65 29.22 -18.75
CA ALA A 1010 33.96 30.56 -18.27
C ALA A 1010 34.11 31.57 -19.42
N ALA A 1011 34.77 31.17 -20.53
CA ALA A 1011 34.90 32.01 -21.70
C ALA A 1011 33.55 32.29 -22.38
N GLN A 1012 32.68 31.28 -22.46
CA GLN A 1012 31.34 31.38 -23.01
C GLN A 1012 30.44 32.31 -22.18
N ASP A 1013 30.43 32.15 -20.86
CA ASP A 1013 29.71 33.03 -19.95
C ASP A 1013 30.23 34.47 -20.07
N SER A 1014 31.56 34.66 -20.14
CA SER A 1014 32.17 35.99 -20.31
C SER A 1014 31.79 36.64 -21.65
N ALA A 1015 31.76 35.86 -22.73
CA ALA A 1015 31.33 36.34 -24.06
C ALA A 1015 29.85 36.75 -24.04
N ALA A 1016 28.99 35.96 -23.39
CA ALA A 1016 27.58 36.32 -23.21
C ALA A 1016 27.45 37.65 -22.45
N VAL A 1017 28.18 37.84 -21.34
CA VAL A 1017 28.18 39.09 -20.56
C VAL A 1017 28.63 40.28 -21.41
N GLN A 1018 29.71 40.12 -22.20
CA GLN A 1018 30.21 41.20 -23.07
C GLN A 1018 29.17 41.65 -24.09
N ILE A 1019 28.53 40.71 -24.79
CA ILE A 1019 27.49 41.02 -25.78
C ILE A 1019 26.29 41.72 -25.13
N LEU A 1020 25.91 41.28 -23.92
CA LEU A 1020 24.81 41.87 -23.19
C LEU A 1020 25.10 43.29 -22.69
N LEU A 1021 26.33 43.58 -22.24
CA LEU A 1021 26.71 44.90 -21.72
C LEU A 1021 26.47 46.04 -22.72
N GLU A 1022 26.43 45.75 -24.02
CA GLU A 1022 26.18 46.73 -25.08
C GLU A 1022 24.70 47.21 -25.17
N VAL A 1023 23.74 46.51 -24.54
CA VAL A 1023 22.29 46.68 -24.84
C VAL A 1023 21.45 47.38 -23.74
N GLN A 1024 22.00 47.67 -22.55
CA GLN A 1024 21.48 48.55 -21.45
C GLN A 1024 20.09 48.26 -20.78
N CYS A 1025 20.07 48.38 -19.44
CA CYS A 1025 18.95 48.31 -18.46
C CYS A 1025 18.44 46.94 -17.96
N LEU A 1026 17.79 46.08 -18.77
CA LEU A 1026 17.32 44.75 -18.27
C LEU A 1026 18.47 43.78 -17.95
N ILE A 1027 19.62 44.05 -18.56
CA ILE A 1027 20.84 43.27 -18.47
C ILE A 1027 21.48 43.32 -17.08
N CYS A 1028 21.38 44.44 -16.37
CA CYS A 1028 21.99 44.58 -15.05
C CYS A 1028 21.42 43.57 -14.04
N CYS A 1029 20.13 43.24 -14.13
CA CYS A 1029 19.50 42.23 -13.27
C CYS A 1029 20.04 40.82 -13.57
N LEU A 1030 20.15 40.45 -14.86
CA LEU A 1030 20.72 39.16 -15.24
C LEU A 1030 22.21 39.06 -14.86
N LEU A 1031 23.00 40.11 -15.13
CA LEU A 1031 24.41 40.15 -14.76
C LEU A 1031 24.60 40.07 -13.25
N HIS A 1032 23.72 40.70 -12.48
CA HIS A 1032 23.68 40.54 -11.03
C HIS A 1032 23.49 39.07 -10.64
N GLN A 1033 22.48 38.39 -11.20
CA GLN A 1033 22.24 36.96 -10.93
C GLN A 1033 23.43 36.08 -11.35
N MET A 1034 24.02 36.34 -12.52
CA MET A 1034 25.20 35.60 -13.00
C MET A 1034 26.40 35.79 -12.06
N PHE A 1035 26.66 37.00 -11.57
CA PHE A 1035 27.76 37.27 -10.64
C PHE A 1035 27.52 36.68 -9.25
N ILE A 1036 26.27 36.58 -8.81
CA ILE A 1036 25.91 35.87 -7.56
C ILE A 1036 26.09 34.36 -7.74
N ALA A 1037 25.70 33.82 -8.89
CA ALA A 1037 25.82 32.39 -9.18
C ALA A 1037 27.28 31.93 -9.33
N ASP A 1038 28.13 32.73 -10.01
CA ASP A 1038 29.57 32.48 -10.11
C ASP A 1038 30.37 33.80 -10.09
N PRO A 1039 31.05 34.11 -8.96
CA PRO A 1039 31.81 35.34 -8.81
C PRO A 1039 33.07 35.36 -9.69
N ASN A 1040 33.55 34.22 -10.18
CA ASN A 1040 34.71 34.16 -11.06
C ASN A 1040 34.41 34.76 -12.44
N ILE A 1041 33.16 34.69 -12.90
CA ILE A 1041 32.73 35.35 -14.15
C ILE A 1041 32.92 36.87 -14.01
N ALA A 1042 32.53 37.43 -12.86
CA ALA A 1042 32.74 38.85 -12.59
C ALA A 1042 34.23 39.20 -12.64
N LYS A 1043 35.09 38.41 -12.00
CA LYS A 1043 36.55 38.60 -12.07
C LYS A 1043 37.04 38.53 -13.53
N LEU A 1044 36.66 37.50 -14.29
CA LEU A 1044 37.12 37.31 -15.66
C LEU A 1044 36.70 38.46 -16.59
N VAL A 1045 35.44 38.90 -16.53
CA VAL A 1045 34.93 40.02 -17.32
C VAL A 1045 35.69 41.32 -17.02
N HIS A 1046 36.00 41.60 -15.76
CA HIS A 1046 36.76 42.78 -15.37
C HIS A 1046 38.25 42.68 -15.72
N PHE A 1047 38.81 41.47 -15.74
CA PHE A 1047 40.15 41.21 -16.29
C PHE A 1047 40.17 41.32 -17.82
N GLN A 1048 39.06 41.07 -18.52
CA GLN A 1048 38.92 41.30 -19.96
C GLN A 1048 38.72 42.80 -20.27
N GLY A 1049 38.00 43.52 -19.43
CA GLY A 1049 37.68 44.93 -19.59
C GLY A 1049 36.53 45.16 -20.57
N TYR A 1050 35.88 46.32 -20.43
CA TYR A 1050 34.76 46.76 -21.28
C TYR A 1050 34.77 48.30 -21.40
N PRO A 1051 34.04 48.89 -22.36
CA PRO A 1051 34.08 50.33 -22.61
C PRO A 1051 33.74 51.18 -21.37
N GLN A 1052 34.51 52.25 -21.14
CA GLN A 1052 34.38 53.15 -19.97
C GLN A 1052 32.97 53.73 -19.81
N ALA A 1053 32.24 53.94 -20.92
CA ALA A 1053 30.87 54.46 -20.91
C ALA A 1053 29.88 53.58 -20.12
N LEU A 1054 30.19 52.30 -19.92
CA LEU A 1054 29.33 51.35 -19.23
C LEU A 1054 29.63 51.25 -17.72
N LEU A 1055 30.79 51.70 -17.25
CA LEU A 1055 31.17 51.67 -15.83
C LEU A 1055 30.15 52.33 -14.88
N PRO A 1056 29.65 53.56 -15.14
CA PRO A 1056 28.66 54.16 -14.23
C PRO A 1056 27.35 53.38 -14.22
N LEU A 1057 26.96 52.79 -15.35
CA LEU A 1057 25.74 51.98 -15.46
C LEU A 1057 25.88 50.66 -14.71
N THR A 1058 27.00 49.94 -14.89
CA THR A 1058 27.21 48.63 -14.25
C THR A 1058 27.37 48.77 -12.74
N VAL A 1059 28.15 49.75 -12.27
CA VAL A 1059 28.39 49.96 -10.84
C VAL A 1059 27.11 50.39 -10.10
N ALA A 1060 26.30 51.27 -10.69
CA ALA A 1060 25.04 51.71 -10.08
C ALA A 1060 23.90 50.69 -10.27
N GLY A 1061 23.87 49.97 -11.39
CA GLY A 1061 22.79 49.05 -11.75
C GLY A 1061 22.95 47.63 -11.24
N ILE A 1062 24.16 47.19 -10.88
CA ILE A 1062 24.46 45.83 -10.40
C ILE A 1062 24.89 45.89 -8.91
N PRO A 1063 24.02 45.49 -7.97
CA PRO A 1063 24.32 45.57 -6.53
C PRO A 1063 25.52 44.71 -6.07
N SER A 1064 25.80 43.61 -6.78
CA SER A 1064 26.90 42.68 -6.44
C SER A 1064 28.30 43.20 -6.81
N MET A 1065 28.41 44.40 -7.40
CA MET A 1065 29.70 44.96 -7.87
C MET A 1065 30.70 45.27 -6.76
N HIS A 1066 30.27 45.33 -5.49
CA HIS A 1066 31.18 45.51 -4.35
C HIS A 1066 32.19 44.36 -4.20
N ILE A 1067 31.88 43.15 -4.70
CA ILE A 1067 32.80 41.99 -4.70
C ILE A 1067 34.07 42.27 -5.50
N CYS A 1068 34.01 43.20 -6.47
CA CYS A 1068 35.17 43.55 -7.29
C CYS A 1068 36.32 44.16 -6.47
N LEU A 1069 36.05 44.75 -5.30
CA LEU A 1069 37.07 45.27 -4.39
C LEU A 1069 38.09 44.21 -3.96
N ASP A 1070 37.72 42.92 -4.00
CA ASP A 1070 38.55 41.82 -3.54
C ASP A 1070 39.69 41.50 -4.51
N PHE A 1071 39.43 41.62 -5.81
CA PHE A 1071 40.39 41.32 -6.87
C PHE A 1071 40.96 42.56 -7.57
N ILE A 1072 40.53 43.77 -7.22
CA ILE A 1072 41.14 45.01 -7.74
C ILE A 1072 42.65 45.11 -7.46
N PRO A 1073 43.18 44.77 -6.26
CA PRO A 1073 44.61 44.76 -6.03
C PRO A 1073 45.37 43.82 -6.99
N GLU A 1074 44.78 42.66 -7.30
CA GLU A 1074 45.33 41.69 -8.27
C GLU A 1074 45.28 42.22 -9.71
N LEU A 1075 44.23 42.99 -10.05
CA LEU A 1075 44.09 43.65 -11.34
C LEU A 1075 45.07 44.83 -11.51
N LEU A 1076 45.36 45.56 -10.42
CA LEU A 1076 46.38 46.62 -10.38
C LEU A 1076 47.81 46.05 -10.53
N ALA A 1077 48.05 44.82 -10.08
CA ALA A 1077 49.33 44.15 -10.21
C ALA A 1077 49.62 43.61 -11.63
N GLN A 1078 48.67 43.71 -12.57
CA GLN A 1078 48.86 43.21 -13.94
C GLN A 1078 49.91 44.04 -14.70
N PRO A 1079 50.72 43.42 -15.60
CA PRO A 1079 51.76 44.13 -16.34
C PRO A 1079 51.21 45.04 -17.46
N GLN A 1080 49.96 44.84 -17.91
CA GLN A 1080 49.34 45.64 -18.95
C GLN A 1080 48.73 46.94 -18.39
N LEU A 1081 49.15 48.09 -18.92
CA LEU A 1081 48.66 49.41 -18.49
C LEU A 1081 47.15 49.58 -18.65
N GLU A 1082 46.56 49.02 -19.71
CA GLU A 1082 45.11 49.09 -19.94
C GLU A 1082 44.30 48.48 -18.79
N LYS A 1083 44.80 47.38 -18.20
CA LYS A 1083 44.15 46.73 -17.05
C LYS A 1083 44.29 47.54 -15.78
N GLN A 1084 45.46 48.14 -15.56
CA GLN A 1084 45.71 49.03 -14.42
C GLN A 1084 44.82 50.28 -14.51
N ILE A 1085 44.71 50.89 -15.69
CA ILE A 1085 43.83 52.05 -15.95
C ILE A 1085 42.38 51.67 -15.68
N PHE A 1086 41.91 50.56 -16.24
CA PHE A 1086 40.54 50.07 -16.02
C PHE A 1086 40.28 49.78 -14.53
N ALA A 1087 41.23 49.18 -13.82
CA ALA A 1087 41.12 48.93 -12.37
C ALA A 1087 40.95 50.22 -11.57
N ILE A 1088 41.73 51.26 -11.88
CA ILE A 1088 41.64 52.58 -11.22
C ILE A 1088 40.31 53.25 -11.52
N GLN A 1089 39.83 53.18 -12.77
CA GLN A 1089 38.53 53.72 -13.18
C GLN A 1089 37.37 53.01 -12.48
N LEU A 1090 37.38 51.67 -12.48
CA LEU A 1090 36.41 50.85 -11.78
C LEU A 1090 36.40 51.16 -10.28
N LEU A 1091 37.57 51.20 -9.66
CA LEU A 1091 37.72 51.53 -8.24
C LEU A 1091 37.16 52.92 -7.94
N SER A 1092 37.43 53.92 -8.79
CA SER A 1092 36.89 55.28 -8.65
C SER A 1092 35.36 55.27 -8.58
N HIS A 1093 34.70 54.56 -9.49
CA HIS A 1093 33.24 54.44 -9.49
C HIS A 1093 32.72 53.63 -8.28
N LEU A 1094 33.41 52.56 -7.89
CA LEU A 1094 33.05 51.77 -6.70
C LEU A 1094 33.18 52.59 -5.41
N CYS A 1095 34.23 53.39 -5.26
CA CYS A 1095 34.42 54.25 -4.09
C CYS A 1095 33.30 55.30 -3.98
N THR A 1096 32.84 55.86 -5.10
CA THR A 1096 31.72 56.82 -5.10
C THR A 1096 30.38 56.17 -4.75
N GLN A 1097 30.18 54.89 -5.09
CA GLN A 1097 28.94 54.17 -4.84
C GLN A 1097 28.92 53.47 -3.46
N TYR A 1098 30.06 52.96 -3.02
CA TYR A 1098 30.23 52.11 -1.83
C TYR A 1098 31.33 52.67 -0.90
N ALA A 1099 30.95 53.54 0.03
CA ALA A 1099 31.85 54.13 1.01
C ALA A 1099 32.19 53.14 2.16
N LEU A 1100 33.07 52.17 1.88
CA LEU A 1100 33.48 51.13 2.83
C LEU A 1100 34.95 51.31 3.29
N PRO A 1101 35.32 50.89 4.51
CA PRO A 1101 36.72 50.90 4.97
C PRO A 1101 37.68 50.11 4.05
N LYS A 1102 37.21 48.99 3.49
CA LYS A 1102 37.95 48.21 2.50
C LYS A 1102 38.13 48.98 1.18
N SER A 1103 37.12 49.72 0.74
CA SER A 1103 37.22 50.58 -0.44
C SER A 1103 38.24 51.70 -0.22
N LEU A 1104 38.27 52.31 0.98
CA LEU A 1104 39.27 53.30 1.37
C LEU A 1104 40.70 52.74 1.32
N SER A 1105 40.93 51.54 1.88
CA SER A 1105 42.27 50.93 1.88
C SER A 1105 42.75 50.58 0.47
N VAL A 1106 41.86 50.07 -0.39
CA VAL A 1106 42.17 49.77 -1.79
C VAL A 1106 42.37 51.06 -2.61
N ALA A 1107 41.62 52.12 -2.33
CA ALA A 1107 41.82 53.44 -2.95
C ALA A 1107 43.19 54.04 -2.59
N ARG A 1108 43.59 53.96 -1.31
CA ARG A 1108 44.94 54.37 -0.87
C ARG A 1108 46.04 53.56 -1.58
N LEU A 1109 45.85 52.24 -1.70
CA LEU A 1109 46.76 51.38 -2.45
C LEU A 1109 46.87 51.81 -3.92
N ALA A 1110 45.75 52.11 -4.58
CA ALA A 1110 45.75 52.58 -5.96
C ALA A 1110 46.53 53.90 -6.13
N ILE A 1111 46.36 54.87 -5.23
CA ILE A 1111 47.13 56.12 -5.23
C ILE A 1111 48.63 55.85 -5.07
N SER A 1112 49.02 54.95 -4.16
CA SER A 1112 50.42 54.56 -3.96
C SER A 1112 51.02 53.85 -5.19
N VAL A 1113 50.25 52.98 -5.85
CA VAL A 1113 50.66 52.31 -7.10
C VAL A 1113 50.82 53.34 -8.23
N MET A 1114 49.88 54.28 -8.37
CA MET A 1114 50.00 55.38 -9.34
C MET A 1114 51.28 56.21 -9.12
N GLY A 1115 51.60 56.56 -7.86
CA GLY A 1115 52.84 57.25 -7.53
C GLY A 1115 54.10 56.44 -7.85
N THR A 1116 54.08 55.13 -7.60
CA THR A 1116 55.20 54.24 -7.95
C THR A 1116 55.37 54.11 -9.47
N LEU A 1117 54.27 54.01 -10.23
CA LEU A 1117 54.32 53.91 -11.69
C LEU A 1117 54.83 55.20 -12.36
N LEU A 1118 54.67 56.36 -11.73
CA LEU A 1118 55.17 57.64 -12.26
C LEU A 1118 56.69 57.61 -12.53
N THR A 1119 57.45 56.96 -11.63
CA THR A 1119 58.92 56.91 -11.71
C THR A 1119 59.43 55.80 -12.64
N VAL A 1120 58.65 54.73 -12.84
CA VAL A 1120 59.04 53.55 -13.62
C VAL A 1120 58.60 53.65 -15.09
N LEU A 1121 57.54 54.40 -15.41
CA LEU A 1121 57.02 54.51 -16.77
C LEU A 1121 57.78 55.53 -17.64
N THR A 1122 57.93 55.20 -18.93
CA THR A 1122 58.47 56.12 -19.95
C THR A 1122 57.48 57.22 -20.30
N ARG A 1123 57.95 58.34 -20.87
CA ARG A 1123 57.12 59.51 -21.21
C ARG A 1123 55.83 59.19 -21.96
N ALA A 1124 55.92 58.40 -23.05
CA ALA A 1124 54.74 58.02 -23.84
C ALA A 1124 53.73 57.18 -23.04
N LYS A 1125 54.21 56.26 -22.19
CA LYS A 1125 53.37 55.42 -21.33
C LYS A 1125 52.77 56.20 -20.17
N ARG A 1126 53.50 57.20 -19.64
CA ARG A 1126 53.05 58.12 -18.58
C ARG A 1126 51.85 58.95 -19.07
N PHE A 1127 51.93 59.50 -20.28
CA PHE A 1127 50.81 60.21 -20.90
C PHE A 1127 49.57 59.31 -21.01
N ALA A 1128 49.71 58.13 -21.61
CA ALA A 1128 48.60 57.19 -21.80
C ALA A 1128 47.98 56.70 -20.48
N PHE A 1129 48.78 56.61 -19.40
CA PHE A 1129 48.32 56.17 -18.08
C PHE A 1129 47.65 57.29 -17.28
N PHE A 1130 48.26 58.48 -17.19
CA PHE A 1130 47.76 59.56 -16.33
C PHE A 1130 46.58 60.32 -16.93
N MET A 1131 46.48 60.46 -18.26
CA MET A 1131 45.32 61.13 -18.89
C MET A 1131 43.95 60.57 -18.42
N PRO A 1132 43.70 59.25 -18.48
CA PRO A 1132 42.43 58.67 -18.03
C PRO A 1132 42.32 58.47 -16.51
N THR A 1133 43.42 58.42 -15.77
CA THR A 1133 43.42 58.11 -14.32
C THR A 1133 43.40 59.34 -13.42
N LEU A 1134 43.87 60.49 -13.88
CA LEU A 1134 43.82 61.75 -13.11
C LEU A 1134 42.39 62.15 -12.69
N PRO A 1135 41.35 62.06 -13.55
CA PRO A 1135 39.96 62.31 -13.13
C PRO A 1135 39.47 61.38 -12.03
N CYS A 1136 40.03 60.17 -11.91
CA CYS A 1136 39.66 59.20 -10.87
C CYS A 1136 40.09 59.68 -9.48
N LEU A 1137 41.16 60.47 -9.37
CA LEU A 1137 41.58 61.09 -8.11
C LEU A 1137 40.52 62.06 -7.57
N VAL A 1138 39.81 62.75 -8.45
CA VAL A 1138 38.68 63.63 -8.07
C VAL A 1138 37.60 62.80 -7.38
N SER A 1139 37.24 61.64 -7.94
CA SER A 1139 36.26 60.72 -7.36
C SER A 1139 36.72 60.13 -6.03
N PHE A 1140 38.00 59.75 -5.90
CA PHE A 1140 38.55 59.28 -4.62
C PHE A 1140 38.48 60.34 -3.53
N CYS A 1141 38.85 61.59 -3.86
CA CYS A 1141 38.79 62.70 -2.92
C CYS A 1141 37.34 63.04 -2.53
N LYS A 1142 36.41 62.98 -3.48
CA LYS A 1142 34.96 63.15 -3.22
C LYS A 1142 34.39 62.08 -2.30
N ALA A 1143 34.78 60.82 -2.51
CA ALA A 1143 34.31 59.69 -1.71
C ALA A 1143 34.99 59.62 -0.32
N PHE A 1144 36.27 59.96 -0.25
CA PHE A 1144 37.11 59.79 0.94
C PHE A 1144 37.96 61.04 1.22
N PRO A 1145 37.48 61.94 2.08
CA PRO A 1145 38.24 63.12 2.51
C PRO A 1145 39.66 62.82 3.06
N PRO A 1146 39.93 61.70 3.77
CA PRO A 1146 41.27 61.42 4.27
C PRO A 1146 42.36 61.21 3.20
N LEU A 1147 42.01 61.10 1.92
CA LEU A 1147 42.97 60.89 0.83
C LEU A 1147 43.43 62.20 0.16
N PHE A 1148 42.92 63.37 0.58
CA PHE A 1148 43.28 64.65 -0.05
C PHE A 1148 44.80 64.88 -0.06
N ASP A 1149 45.47 64.73 1.08
CA ASP A 1149 46.92 65.03 1.17
C ASP A 1149 47.75 64.10 0.26
N ASP A 1150 47.42 62.81 0.25
CA ASP A 1150 48.08 61.80 -0.61
C ASP A 1150 47.86 62.09 -2.10
N ALA A 1151 46.62 62.42 -2.50
CA ALA A 1151 46.27 62.72 -3.89
C ALA A 1151 46.89 64.04 -4.36
N MET A 1152 46.94 65.07 -3.51
CA MET A 1152 47.56 66.36 -3.83
C MET A 1152 49.08 66.24 -3.96
N SER A 1153 49.72 65.46 -3.07
CA SER A 1153 51.14 65.13 -3.18
C SER A 1153 51.45 64.44 -4.52
N LEU A 1154 50.63 63.47 -4.92
CA LEU A 1154 50.76 62.81 -6.22
C LEU A 1154 50.58 63.78 -7.39
N LEU A 1155 49.55 64.63 -7.39
CA LEU A 1155 49.31 65.62 -8.45
C LEU A 1155 50.49 66.61 -8.60
N VAL A 1156 51.08 67.04 -7.49
CA VAL A 1156 52.28 67.90 -7.51
C VAL A 1156 53.47 67.16 -8.12
N GLN A 1157 53.70 65.90 -7.75
CA GLN A 1157 54.78 65.09 -8.32
C GLN A 1157 54.60 64.88 -9.83
N VAL A 1158 53.39 64.52 -10.29
CA VAL A 1158 53.09 64.37 -11.72
C VAL A 1158 53.30 65.71 -12.44
N GLY A 1159 52.83 66.82 -11.86
CA GLY A 1159 53.00 68.15 -12.43
C GLY A 1159 54.45 68.61 -12.56
N GLN A 1160 55.31 68.29 -11.58
CA GLN A 1160 56.75 68.58 -11.65
C GLN A 1160 57.44 67.78 -12.76
N VAL A 1161 57.10 66.50 -12.91
CA VAL A 1161 57.62 65.64 -13.98
C VAL A 1161 57.15 66.15 -15.35
N SER A 1162 55.88 66.52 -15.49
CA SER A 1162 55.34 67.10 -16.73
C SER A 1162 55.98 68.46 -17.05
N ALA A 1163 56.23 69.31 -16.06
CA ALA A 1163 56.93 70.58 -16.26
C ALA A 1163 58.37 70.35 -16.78
N ALA A 1164 59.10 69.38 -16.22
CA ALA A 1164 60.41 68.98 -16.72
C ALA A 1164 60.34 68.44 -18.16
N ASP A 1165 59.37 67.56 -18.46
CA ASP A 1165 59.16 67.00 -19.80
C ASP A 1165 58.79 68.07 -20.84
N VAL A 1166 58.05 69.13 -20.46
CA VAL A 1166 57.74 70.27 -21.33
C VAL A 1166 59.01 71.08 -21.64
N THR A 1167 59.87 71.34 -20.65
CA THR A 1167 61.10 72.14 -20.83
C THR A 1167 62.20 71.46 -21.66
N THR A 1168 62.16 70.14 -21.84
CA THR A 1168 63.21 69.38 -22.56
C THR A 1168 63.13 69.44 -24.09
N LYS A 1169 62.04 69.95 -24.68
CA LYS A 1169 61.89 70.14 -26.14
C LYS A 1169 61.23 71.49 -26.42
N ALA A 1170 61.69 72.26 -27.41
CA ALA A 1170 61.03 73.49 -27.86
C ALA A 1170 59.65 73.17 -28.50
N ARG A 1171 58.60 73.89 -28.12
CA ARG A 1171 57.20 73.61 -28.54
C ARG A 1171 56.46 74.89 -28.93
N ASP A 1172 55.37 74.74 -29.70
CA ASP A 1172 54.57 75.84 -30.25
C ASP A 1172 53.73 76.61 -29.21
N ILE A 1173 53.48 76.03 -28.03
CA ILE A 1173 52.75 76.66 -26.92
C ILE A 1173 53.53 76.40 -25.62
N ASP A 1174 53.97 77.47 -24.95
CA ASP A 1174 54.59 77.40 -23.62
C ASP A 1174 53.51 77.49 -22.52
N PRO A 1175 53.11 76.39 -21.87
CA PRO A 1175 52.08 76.40 -20.81
C PRO A 1175 52.52 77.21 -19.59
N LEU A 1176 53.82 77.36 -19.34
CA LEU A 1176 54.37 78.19 -18.26
C LEU A 1176 54.11 79.69 -18.47
N ILE A 1177 54.17 80.17 -19.72
CA ILE A 1177 53.88 81.56 -20.08
C ILE A 1177 52.36 81.82 -20.01
N ALA A 1178 51.54 80.84 -20.44
CA ALA A 1178 50.08 80.91 -20.33
C ALA A 1178 49.60 80.98 -18.87
N ARG A 1179 50.23 80.22 -17.96
CA ARG A 1179 49.94 80.23 -16.51
C ARG A 1179 50.26 81.58 -15.86
N LEU A 1180 51.37 82.20 -16.23
CA LEU A 1180 51.72 83.55 -15.78
C LEU A 1180 50.79 84.62 -16.36
N GLN A 1181 50.35 84.49 -17.61
CA GLN A 1181 49.37 85.40 -18.23
C GLN A 1181 47.98 85.32 -17.56
N TYR A 1182 47.55 84.13 -17.15
CA TYR A 1182 46.29 83.92 -16.44
C TYR A 1182 46.32 84.49 -15.00
N LEU A 1183 47.39 84.24 -14.25
CA LEU A 1183 47.56 84.80 -12.89
C LEU A 1183 47.68 86.34 -12.90
N ARG A 1184 48.20 86.93 -13.97
CA ARG A 1184 48.28 88.40 -14.13
C ARG A 1184 46.92 89.06 -14.38
N GLN A 1185 45.90 88.33 -14.83
CA GLN A 1185 44.58 88.87 -15.19
C GLN A 1185 43.55 88.92 -14.05
N LYS A 1186 43.84 88.43 -12.83
CA LYS A 1186 42.93 88.56 -11.69
C LYS A 1186 43.60 89.06 -10.41
N PRO A 1187 43.55 90.38 -10.16
CA PRO A 1187 43.54 90.93 -8.82
C PRO A 1187 42.34 91.89 -8.68
N GLN A 1188 41.15 91.39 -8.34
CA GLN A 1188 40.13 92.15 -7.59
C GLN A 1188 38.86 91.31 -7.33
N GLU A 1189 38.29 91.56 -6.15
CA GLU A 1189 37.17 90.91 -5.46
C GLU A 1189 35.85 90.89 -6.28
N ILE A 1190 34.90 89.98 -5.93
CA ILE A 1190 33.41 90.12 -5.95
C ILE A 1190 32.72 88.72 -5.83
N PRO A 1191 31.48 88.64 -5.27
CA PRO A 1191 30.96 87.51 -4.49
C PRO A 1191 30.07 86.50 -5.27
N LEU A 1192 29.57 85.52 -4.50
CA LEU A 1192 28.68 84.41 -4.83
C LEU A 1192 27.46 84.78 -5.71
N SER A 1193 27.46 84.37 -6.98
CA SER A 1193 26.36 83.66 -7.67
C SER A 1193 26.65 83.59 -9.18
N GLU A 1194 26.39 82.40 -9.75
CA GLU A 1194 26.11 82.14 -11.17
C GLU A 1194 26.89 82.94 -12.24
N SER A 1195 28.18 82.66 -12.44
CA SER A 1195 28.82 82.75 -13.78
C SER A 1195 30.31 82.34 -13.77
N LYS A 1196 30.61 81.04 -13.61
CA LYS A 1196 31.95 80.49 -13.91
C LYS A 1196 31.84 79.24 -14.79
N TYR A 1197 31.30 79.41 -16.00
CA TYR A 1197 31.31 78.36 -17.05
C TYR A 1197 31.99 78.82 -18.35
N SER A 1198 32.90 79.79 -18.27
CA SER A 1198 33.67 80.26 -19.43
C SER A 1198 35.15 80.42 -19.09
N LEU A 1199 35.84 79.31 -18.78
CA LEU A 1199 37.27 79.07 -19.11
C LEU A 1199 37.76 77.72 -18.53
N CYS A 1200 37.27 76.64 -19.15
CA CYS A 1200 38.04 75.43 -19.45
C CYS A 1200 37.37 74.58 -20.56
N LYS A 1201 36.32 75.10 -21.20
CA LYS A 1201 35.95 74.75 -22.58
C LYS A 1201 36.66 75.72 -23.55
N ARG A 1202 38.00 75.72 -23.58
CA ARG A 1202 38.64 75.87 -24.89
C ARG A 1202 38.46 74.51 -25.55
N SER A 1203 37.88 74.52 -26.73
CA SER A 1203 37.26 73.37 -27.39
C SER A 1203 38.21 72.17 -27.42
N ALA A 1204 37.63 70.98 -27.21
CA ALA A 1204 38.29 69.70 -27.53
C ALA A 1204 38.81 69.65 -29.00
N GLU A 1205 38.35 70.58 -29.85
CA GLU A 1205 38.79 70.77 -31.24
C GLU A 1205 40.14 71.49 -31.38
N GLU A 1206 40.56 72.36 -30.44
CA GLU A 1206 41.89 73.01 -30.48
C GLU A 1206 43.00 72.13 -29.84
N LEU A 1207 42.62 71.23 -28.93
CA LEU A 1207 43.55 70.32 -28.23
C LEU A 1207 43.97 69.10 -29.05
N GLY A 1208 43.21 68.71 -30.08
CA GLY A 1208 43.51 67.53 -30.90
C GLY A 1208 44.86 67.56 -31.63
N GLY A 1209 45.47 68.75 -31.78
CA GLY A 1209 46.79 68.94 -32.39
C GLY A 1209 47.92 69.34 -31.41
N ALA A 1210 47.65 69.44 -30.11
CA ALA A 1210 48.65 69.85 -29.12
C ALA A 1210 49.56 68.67 -28.68
N ASP A 1211 50.81 68.96 -28.32
CA ASP A 1211 51.75 67.96 -27.82
C ASP A 1211 51.20 67.24 -26.57
N PRO A 1212 51.30 65.90 -26.47
CA PRO A 1212 50.77 65.11 -25.36
C PRO A 1212 51.14 65.64 -23.96
N ASP A 1213 52.33 66.18 -23.72
CA ASP A 1213 52.64 66.66 -22.36
C ASP A 1213 51.97 68.01 -22.04
N VAL A 1214 51.63 68.81 -23.05
CA VAL A 1214 50.83 70.03 -22.86
C VAL A 1214 49.38 69.66 -22.51
N GLN A 1215 48.83 68.66 -23.19
CA GLN A 1215 47.51 68.11 -22.86
C GLN A 1215 47.49 67.54 -21.43
N LEU A 1216 48.53 66.82 -21.01
CA LEU A 1216 48.64 66.31 -19.65
C LEU A 1216 48.72 67.42 -18.60
N CYS A 1217 49.49 68.49 -18.86
CA CYS A 1217 49.53 69.66 -17.98
C CYS A 1217 48.14 70.30 -17.81
N TYR A 1218 47.39 70.51 -18.90
CA TYR A 1218 46.02 71.02 -18.81
C TYR A 1218 45.09 70.07 -18.04
N GLN A 1219 45.24 68.76 -18.21
CA GLN A 1219 44.45 67.76 -17.48
C GLN A 1219 44.77 67.75 -15.98
N ILE A 1220 46.03 67.96 -15.59
CA ILE A 1220 46.43 68.11 -14.18
C ILE A 1220 45.82 69.38 -13.59
N GLU A 1221 45.87 70.50 -14.32
CA GLU A 1221 45.27 71.76 -13.86
C GLU A 1221 43.75 71.65 -13.72
N ALA A 1222 43.08 71.00 -14.68
CA ALA A 1222 41.65 70.74 -14.62
C ALA A 1222 41.28 69.87 -13.40
N THR A 1223 42.00 68.77 -13.16
CA THR A 1223 41.71 67.89 -12.02
C THR A 1223 41.99 68.56 -10.68
N PHE A 1224 43.02 69.40 -10.57
CA PHE A 1224 43.32 70.20 -9.39
C PHE A 1224 42.18 71.19 -9.08
N MET A 1225 41.65 71.87 -10.11
CA MET A 1225 40.51 72.79 -9.98
C MET A 1225 39.20 72.05 -9.64
N ASP A 1226 39.00 70.84 -10.18
CA ASP A 1226 37.83 70.01 -9.86
C ASP A 1226 37.86 69.49 -8.41
N ILE A 1227 39.04 69.17 -7.88
CA ILE A 1227 39.20 68.80 -6.46
C ILE A 1227 38.93 70.00 -5.56
N ILE A 1228 39.44 71.20 -5.89
CA ILE A 1228 39.19 72.42 -5.11
C ILE A 1228 37.71 72.80 -5.15
N SER A 1229 37.09 72.79 -6.33
CA SER A 1229 35.68 73.15 -6.48
C SER A 1229 34.75 72.17 -5.75
N SER A 1230 35.05 70.87 -5.78
CA SER A 1230 34.28 69.87 -5.02
C SER A 1230 34.49 69.98 -3.51
N SER A 1231 35.68 70.36 -3.04
CA SER A 1231 35.97 70.57 -1.61
C SER A 1231 35.34 71.85 -1.07
N THR A 1232 35.27 72.91 -1.88
CA THR A 1232 34.66 74.21 -1.51
C THR A 1232 33.15 74.22 -1.58
N GLN A 1233 32.51 73.27 -2.28
CA GLN A 1233 31.06 73.06 -2.23
C GLN A 1233 30.61 72.16 -1.06
N ALA A 1234 31.54 71.42 -0.45
CA ALA A 1234 31.27 70.52 0.69
C ALA A 1234 31.49 71.17 2.07
N LEU A 1235 32.18 72.32 2.11
CA LEU A 1235 32.25 73.28 3.22
C LEU A 1235 31.10 74.29 3.09
#